data_AF-A0A800KBV2-F1
#
_entry.id   AF-A0A800KBV2-F1
#
_cell.length_a   1.000
_cell.length_b   1.000
_cell.length_c   1.000
_cell.angle_alpha   90.00
_cell.angle_beta   90.00
_cell.angle_gamma   90.00
#
_symmetry.space_group_name_H-M   'P 1'
#
loop_
_entity.id
_entity.type
_entity.pdbx_description
1 polymer ?
#
loop_
_entity_poly.entity_id
_entity_poly.type
_entity_poly.pdbx_seq_one_letter_code
_entity_poly.pdbx_strand_id
1 'polypeptide(L)'
;MFASPRLIIIHFFSMKNIITKIILVLSASILIADDLIVDKNSLNQYEQDNYAHFNSFNFHGEYQGNNAKDSTPLPNYISDRINLPETIPILGNQFTLEAMVYSKAHPLLPHRGIIGNDANVATNDQNRPPTITFHSDHQINYGFGTGNEGFAKAVNNVRVDNEWLHVAFSFDGTTCKLFVNGELADSTDEAAGLIPNPVPISIIGSKFLGKIDEVRIWNLARSQTDIQSTMNGALSGDETGLVAYYPMDVNENWMLIDHSVNDNHASIVDAEILQRYSSQNCESPNGSSLCPFPKIRDALEVAEGGDNIIVKEGRYSEVLFDELINHSYETQAPKITITGETENVKLDGTIELNANWEYSNGRYTAQVDLNDISKRAGIKVEEIYALWVNDRYMIPAMPINFKNPTDPTTSVQNNPESGTVFALNLTTPYYQRGEETLELQDPYIVGDIDNLDALEEWSFDKENKILYLIAGNNIPDSTNVRVRIRTQILSLEFSDNLEFKNIDFFAGTFLFHKSSFILFEDLKFSHSWEAGISYISAGNPGYPRGNRFRFGTNNTVRNCIFEYINDARAIHWGGVMYPLGENILFQYNDWFKNTVWTPSASDNFRGGKKWWSASSSVGGSTFRYITSKQNHTGGLQPGLKSLVEYARIQDQYINIDGSGIQRTRGNATNSTTRYSWLLNTQRNGMRLDSSCGGTDAVIHNVVSGGNKIAFRLKGDRHRAFHLLGYDTNQNDISMPRNKYCGDDPVNDKSETMAGNLNSRLLNSVAEKNISAHTPDAGDPNITLGNGDLIAENTSNEFLLNQSGIWFGKALDPDHTQPGNYPHLELQDPWFENRTRSVESLVSQFG
;
A
#
# COMPACT_ATOMS: atom_id res chain seq x y z
N MET A 1 44.18 43.70 -38.72
CA MET A 1 45.03 44.90 -38.80
C MET A 1 45.22 45.40 -37.37
N PHE A 2 46.48 45.54 -36.95
CA PHE A 2 46.93 45.72 -35.56
C PHE A 2 46.36 46.96 -34.84
N ALA A 3 46.11 46.86 -33.53
CA ALA A 3 46.76 47.68 -32.48
C ALA A 3 46.10 47.53 -31.08
N SER A 4 46.92 47.22 -30.09
CA SER A 4 46.81 47.62 -28.67
C SER A 4 47.93 48.67 -28.42
N PRO A 5 48.21 49.29 -27.24
CA PRO A 5 47.47 49.53 -25.98
C PRO A 5 47.57 51.01 -25.49
N ARG A 6 46.97 51.37 -24.34
CA ARG A 6 47.61 52.03 -23.16
C ARG A 6 46.54 52.53 -22.15
N LEU A 7 46.49 52.02 -20.92
CA LEU A 7 47.32 52.27 -19.73
C LEU A 7 46.91 53.56 -18.97
N ILE A 8 46.26 53.40 -17.81
CA ILE A 8 46.39 54.33 -16.68
C ILE A 8 46.81 53.53 -15.45
N ILE A 9 47.86 54.07 -14.84
CA ILE A 9 48.70 53.51 -13.80
C ILE A 9 48.07 53.73 -12.42
N ILE A 10 48.24 52.69 -11.59
CA ILE A 10 47.96 52.62 -10.15
C ILE A 10 49.01 53.42 -9.37
N HIS A 11 48.62 54.04 -8.25
CA HIS A 11 49.54 54.22 -7.12
C HIS A 11 48.97 53.66 -5.82
N PHE A 12 49.66 52.63 -5.35
CA PHE A 12 49.57 51.94 -4.07
C PHE A 12 50.16 52.80 -2.94
N PHE A 13 49.70 52.58 -1.71
CA PHE A 13 50.46 52.28 -0.47
C PHE A 13 49.40 52.17 0.67
N SER A 14 49.40 51.22 1.60
CA SER A 14 50.48 50.43 2.18
C SER A 14 49.94 49.12 2.80
N MET A 15 50.79 48.09 2.74
CA MET A 15 50.67 46.73 3.25
C MET A 15 50.54 46.60 4.77
N LYS A 16 49.84 45.54 5.22
CA LYS A 16 50.38 44.52 6.15
C LYS A 16 49.51 43.25 6.18
N ASN A 17 50.05 42.18 5.58
CA ASN A 17 49.95 40.73 5.85
C ASN A 17 48.64 40.09 6.35
N ILE A 18 48.12 39.11 5.61
CA ILE A 18 48.19 37.67 5.95
C ILE A 18 48.01 36.85 4.67
N ILE A 19 48.89 35.85 4.53
CA ILE A 19 49.00 34.89 3.43
C ILE A 19 47.96 33.77 3.61
N THR A 20 47.57 33.15 2.48
CA THR A 20 46.87 31.86 2.31
C THR A 20 45.35 31.90 2.12
N LYS A 21 44.91 31.93 0.86
CA LYS A 21 43.73 31.20 0.33
C LYS A 21 43.63 31.48 -1.17
N ILE A 22 44.15 30.56 -1.98
CA ILE A 22 43.65 30.12 -3.29
C ILE A 22 44.47 28.86 -3.58
N ILE A 23 43.98 27.72 -3.10
CA ILE A 23 44.29 26.42 -3.68
C ILE A 23 43.02 26.04 -4.41
N LEU A 24 43.15 25.93 -5.74
CA LEU A 24 42.25 25.20 -6.60
C LEU A 24 42.09 23.79 -6.02
N VAL A 25 40.93 23.49 -5.45
CA VAL A 25 40.51 22.11 -5.20
C VAL A 25 39.28 21.88 -6.06
N LEU A 26 39.54 21.44 -7.30
CA LEU A 26 38.66 20.51 -7.99
C LEU A 26 38.89 19.15 -7.30
N SER A 27 38.41 19.02 -6.07
CA SER A 27 38.02 17.71 -5.57
C SER A 27 36.62 17.49 -6.12
N ALA A 28 36.52 16.66 -7.14
CA ALA A 28 35.37 15.78 -7.21
C ALA A 28 35.47 14.88 -5.96
N SER A 29 35.06 15.42 -4.80
CA SER A 29 34.60 14.61 -3.71
C SER A 29 33.30 14.00 -4.22
N ILE A 30 33.43 12.90 -4.93
CA ILE A 30 32.45 11.82 -4.81
C ILE A 30 32.50 11.53 -3.31
N LEU A 31 31.64 12.16 -2.52
CA LEU A 31 31.23 11.55 -1.27
C LEU A 31 30.64 10.23 -1.73
N ILE A 32 31.38 9.14 -1.50
CA ILE A 32 30.72 7.86 -1.30
C ILE A 32 29.96 8.13 0.00
N ALA A 33 28.65 8.38 -0.11
CA ALA A 33 27.81 8.35 1.07
C ALA A 33 28.03 6.96 1.68
N ASP A 34 28.56 6.92 2.90
CA ASP A 34 28.63 5.66 3.63
C ASP A 34 27.19 5.17 3.79
N ASP A 35 26.97 3.87 3.59
CA ASP A 35 25.65 3.29 3.71
C ASP A 35 25.06 3.54 5.12
N LEU A 36 23.79 3.93 5.20
CA LEU A 36 23.07 4.05 6.46
C LEU A 36 22.64 2.65 6.93
N ILE A 37 23.21 2.20 8.04
CA ILE A 37 22.95 0.87 8.60
C ILE A 37 21.75 0.93 9.54
N VAL A 38 20.79 0.04 9.30
CA VAL A 38 19.68 -0.25 10.21
C VAL A 38 19.90 -1.64 10.81
N ASP A 39 19.95 -1.73 12.14
CA ASP A 39 20.07 -2.99 12.88
C ASP A 39 19.21 -2.99 14.13
N LYS A 40 18.08 -3.71 14.10
CA LYS A 40 17.21 -3.84 15.29
C LYS A 40 17.90 -4.47 16.50
N ASN A 41 18.93 -5.30 16.30
CA ASN A 41 19.62 -5.98 17.40
C ASN A 41 20.52 -5.02 18.18
N SER A 42 20.81 -3.85 17.61
CA SER A 42 21.51 -2.77 18.29
C SER A 42 20.68 -2.11 19.40
N LEU A 43 19.37 -2.38 19.49
CA LEU A 43 18.48 -1.74 20.46
C LEU A 43 18.96 -1.87 21.91
N ASN A 44 19.67 -2.96 22.25
CA ASN A 44 20.20 -3.20 23.60
C ASN A 44 21.38 -2.29 23.98
N GLN A 45 21.98 -1.55 23.02
CA GLN A 45 23.07 -0.63 23.28
C GLN A 45 22.58 0.79 23.61
N TYR A 46 21.29 1.06 23.39
CA TYR A 46 20.70 2.38 23.54
C TYR A 46 19.79 2.46 24.77
N GLU A 47 19.91 3.56 25.49
CA GLU A 47 18.86 4.09 26.34
C GLU A 47 17.71 4.61 25.47
N GLN A 48 16.49 4.51 25.99
CA GLN A 48 15.26 4.82 25.27
C GLN A 48 14.50 5.90 26.00
N ASP A 49 14.03 6.89 25.25
CA ASP A 49 13.31 8.03 25.77
C ASP A 49 12.07 8.30 24.91
N ASN A 50 10.90 8.37 25.52
CA ASN A 50 9.63 8.38 24.78
C ASN A 50 9.34 9.76 24.20
N TYR A 51 8.65 9.80 23.07
CA TYR A 51 8.05 11.02 22.53
C TYR A 51 6.76 10.69 21.80
N ALA A 52 5.86 11.67 21.73
CA ALA A 52 4.66 11.58 20.92
C ALA A 52 4.98 12.00 19.48
N HIS A 53 4.71 11.12 18.52
CA HIS A 53 4.87 11.34 17.09
C HIS A 53 3.52 11.64 16.45
N PHE A 54 3.44 12.76 15.72
CA PHE A 54 2.25 13.23 15.02
C PHE A 54 2.52 13.25 13.53
N ASN A 55 1.67 12.57 12.77
CA ASN A 55 1.73 12.53 11.32
C ASN A 55 0.33 12.76 10.70
N SER A 56 0.23 12.59 9.39
CA SER A 56 -0.99 12.84 8.61
C SER A 56 -1.80 11.58 8.32
N PHE A 57 -1.62 10.50 9.08
CA PHE A 57 -2.20 9.18 8.83
C PHE A 57 -2.90 8.65 10.08
N ASN A 58 -4.00 7.93 9.91
CA ASN A 58 -4.60 7.20 11.04
C ASN A 58 -3.87 5.89 11.33
N PHE A 59 -4.29 5.18 12.40
CA PHE A 59 -3.79 3.85 12.78
C PHE A 59 -3.64 2.84 11.62
N HIS A 60 -4.48 2.94 10.61
CA HIS A 60 -4.54 2.03 9.46
C HIS A 60 -3.76 2.51 8.22
N GLY A 61 -3.00 3.61 8.35
CA GLY A 61 -2.20 4.18 7.27
C GLY A 61 -3.02 4.93 6.22
N GLU A 62 -4.25 5.35 6.54
CA GLU A 62 -5.04 6.19 5.63
C GLU A 62 -4.64 7.65 5.78
N TYR A 63 -4.27 8.29 4.66
CA TYR A 63 -3.92 9.70 4.63
C TYR A 63 -5.11 10.61 4.91
N GLN A 64 -4.91 11.58 5.81
CA GLN A 64 -5.93 12.51 6.31
C GLN A 64 -5.83 13.89 5.67
N GLY A 65 -5.51 13.92 4.37
CA GLY A 65 -5.36 15.15 3.59
C GLY A 65 -6.12 15.19 2.25
N ASN A 66 -5.63 16.02 1.34
CA ASN A 66 -6.24 16.32 0.04
C ASN A 66 -6.05 15.19 -1.00
N ASN A 67 -6.91 14.17 -0.97
CA ASN A 67 -6.83 13.00 -1.87
C ASN A 67 -7.05 13.25 -3.39
N ALA A 68 -7.28 14.48 -3.86
CA ALA A 68 -7.77 14.69 -5.24
C ALA A 68 -7.42 16.00 -5.97
N LYS A 69 -6.76 17.01 -5.36
CA LYS A 69 -6.77 18.37 -5.94
C LYS A 69 -5.42 18.98 -6.34
N ASP A 70 -4.34 18.74 -5.60
CA ASP A 70 -3.14 19.59 -5.76
C ASP A 70 -1.87 18.81 -6.13
N SER A 71 -0.82 19.50 -6.59
CA SER A 71 0.53 18.93 -6.82
C SER A 71 1.32 18.73 -5.53
N THR A 72 0.78 19.17 -4.40
CA THR A 72 1.38 19.09 -3.07
C THR A 72 0.37 18.57 -2.05
N PRO A 73 0.79 17.76 -1.06
CA PRO A 73 -0.07 17.29 0.01
C PRO A 73 -0.55 18.45 0.88
N LEU A 74 -1.78 18.32 1.39
CA LEU A 74 -2.38 19.22 2.37
C LEU A 74 -3.16 18.38 3.39
N PRO A 75 -2.58 18.15 4.59
CA PRO A 75 -3.19 17.34 5.64
C PRO A 75 -4.26 18.15 6.39
N ASN A 76 -5.48 18.18 5.82
CA ASN A 76 -6.59 19.00 6.30
C ASN A 76 -7.25 18.50 7.60
N TYR A 77 -7.13 17.20 7.90
CA TYR A 77 -7.90 16.52 8.95
C TYR A 77 -7.01 15.64 9.84
N ILE A 78 -5.80 16.11 10.18
CA ILE A 78 -4.91 15.41 11.12
C ILE A 78 -5.69 15.06 12.40
N SER A 79 -5.87 13.76 12.65
CA SER A 79 -6.56 13.26 13.83
C SER A 79 -5.63 13.13 15.02
N ASP A 80 -4.33 12.95 14.79
CA ASP A 80 -3.29 12.87 15.81
C ASP A 80 -3.42 14.01 16.80
N ARG A 81 -3.69 13.66 18.05
CA ARG A 81 -3.78 14.57 19.18
C ARG A 81 -3.71 13.81 20.50
N ILE A 82 -3.31 14.50 21.54
CA ILE A 82 -3.46 14.05 22.92
C ILE A 82 -4.54 14.90 23.56
N ASN A 83 -5.59 14.28 24.08
CA ASN A 83 -6.64 14.99 24.81
C ASN A 83 -6.33 14.97 26.30
N LEU A 84 -6.16 16.16 26.86
CA LEU A 84 -6.02 16.38 28.30
C LEU A 84 -7.38 16.22 28.99
N PRO A 85 -7.43 15.67 30.22
CA PRO A 85 -8.67 15.46 30.94
C PRO A 85 -9.26 16.78 31.45
N GLU A 86 -10.57 16.81 31.69
CA GLU A 86 -11.27 17.96 32.30
C GLU A 86 -10.80 18.28 33.73
N THR A 87 -10.02 17.38 34.35
CA THR A 87 -9.42 17.58 35.67
C THR A 87 -8.25 18.55 35.67
N ILE A 88 -7.69 18.87 34.48
CA ILE A 88 -6.71 19.95 34.37
C ILE A 88 -7.36 21.26 34.83
N PRO A 89 -6.83 21.90 35.89
CA PRO A 89 -7.39 23.15 36.39
C PRO A 89 -7.27 24.24 35.34
N ILE A 90 -8.30 25.07 35.25
CA ILE A 90 -8.27 26.32 34.50
C ILE A 90 -7.15 27.19 35.08
N LEU A 91 -6.21 27.59 34.23
CA LEU A 91 -5.11 28.46 34.62
C LEU A 91 -5.62 29.87 34.92
N GLY A 92 -5.11 30.45 36.00
CA GLY A 92 -5.46 31.80 36.43
C GLY A 92 -4.64 32.88 35.72
N ASN A 93 -4.48 34.03 36.38
CA ASN A 93 -3.69 35.14 35.86
C ASN A 93 -2.17 34.92 35.95
N GLN A 94 -1.71 33.73 36.35
CA GLN A 94 -0.30 33.36 36.31
C GLN A 94 -0.17 31.92 35.87
N PHE A 95 0.79 31.65 34.98
CA PHE A 95 1.07 30.29 34.49
C PHE A 95 2.38 30.23 33.72
N THR A 96 2.83 29.00 33.46
CA THR A 96 3.87 28.71 32.47
C THR A 96 3.50 27.42 31.73
N LEU A 97 3.62 27.43 30.40
CA LEU A 97 3.52 26.24 29.56
C LEU A 97 4.90 25.94 28.98
N GLU A 98 5.34 24.69 29.01
CA GLU A 98 6.63 24.26 28.46
C GLU A 98 6.47 22.96 27.66
N ALA A 99 7.28 22.79 26.61
CA ALA A 99 7.37 21.55 25.84
C ALA A 99 8.70 21.45 25.08
N MET A 100 9.20 20.23 24.90
CA MET A 100 10.16 19.90 23.85
C MET A 100 9.41 19.61 22.56
N VAL A 101 9.80 20.26 21.47
CA VAL A 101 9.06 20.21 20.20
C VAL A 101 10.03 20.06 19.04
N TYR A 102 9.75 19.11 18.16
CA TYR A 102 10.35 18.99 16.83
C TYR A 102 9.23 19.18 15.81
N SER A 103 9.29 20.24 15.00
CA SER A 103 8.26 20.49 13.99
C SER A 103 8.76 20.11 12.61
N LYS A 104 8.08 19.18 11.92
CA LYS A 104 8.50 18.70 10.60
C LYS A 104 8.14 19.73 9.51
N ALA A 105 9.10 20.24 8.74
CA ALA A 105 8.80 21.22 7.68
C ALA A 105 7.69 20.74 6.73
N HIS A 106 6.71 21.59 6.41
CA HIS A 106 5.66 21.26 5.46
C HIS A 106 5.18 22.50 4.68
N PRO A 107 5.12 22.46 3.33
CA PRO A 107 4.90 23.64 2.51
C PRO A 107 3.49 24.24 2.64
N LEU A 108 2.49 23.43 2.99
CA LEU A 108 1.08 23.86 3.07
C LEU A 108 0.45 23.74 4.46
N LEU A 109 1.25 23.51 5.51
CA LEU A 109 0.75 23.46 6.89
C LEU A 109 1.45 24.55 7.72
N PRO A 110 1.11 25.83 7.49
CA PRO A 110 1.80 26.94 8.12
C PRO A 110 1.54 27.03 9.62
N HIS A 111 0.32 26.75 10.10
CA HIS A 111 -0.06 26.90 11.51
C HIS A 111 -0.19 25.55 12.21
N ARG A 112 0.42 25.38 13.38
CA ARG A 112 0.42 24.11 14.14
C ARG A 112 0.33 24.37 15.63
N GLY A 113 -0.62 23.74 16.32
CA GLY A 113 -0.81 23.90 17.75
C GLY A 113 0.04 22.92 18.55
N ILE A 114 0.79 23.41 19.52
CA ILE A 114 1.59 22.57 20.43
C ILE A 114 0.77 22.19 21.64
N ILE A 115 0.21 23.19 22.33
CA ILE A 115 -0.63 23.01 23.52
C ILE A 115 -1.70 24.09 23.54
N GLY A 116 -2.94 23.72 23.86
CA GLY A 116 -4.10 24.62 23.88
C GLY A 116 -5.41 23.86 23.79
N ASN A 117 -6.27 24.22 22.84
CA ASN A 117 -7.52 23.53 22.53
C ASN A 117 -7.70 23.35 21.00
N ASP A 118 -8.93 23.06 20.57
CA ASP A 118 -9.33 22.85 19.16
C ASP A 118 -9.65 24.16 18.41
N ALA A 119 -9.44 25.33 19.04
CA ALA A 119 -9.59 26.60 18.37
C ALA A 119 -8.68 26.67 17.14
N ASN A 120 -9.12 27.40 16.11
CA ASN A 120 -8.34 27.51 14.88
C ASN A 120 -6.98 28.16 15.18
N VAL A 121 -5.91 27.39 15.02
CA VAL A 121 -4.52 27.79 15.29
C VAL A 121 -4.05 29.02 14.48
N ALA A 122 -4.79 29.38 13.43
CA ALA A 122 -4.54 30.55 12.59
C ALA A 122 -5.22 31.85 13.09
N THR A 123 -6.12 31.78 14.08
CA THR A 123 -6.93 32.95 14.49
C THR A 123 -6.66 33.38 15.91
N ASN A 124 -6.99 34.65 16.19
CA ASN A 124 -6.93 35.17 17.54
C ASN A 124 -8.21 34.90 18.34
N ASP A 125 -8.53 33.63 18.58
CA ASP A 125 -9.77 33.24 19.26
C ASP A 125 -9.86 33.85 20.68
N GLN A 126 -11.01 34.46 20.99
CA GLN A 126 -11.28 35.09 22.27
C GLN A 126 -11.56 34.09 23.39
N ASN A 127 -11.84 32.83 23.05
CA ASN A 127 -12.17 31.73 23.96
C ASN A 127 -11.10 30.63 23.98
N ARG A 128 -9.85 30.91 23.60
CA ARG A 128 -8.77 29.93 23.74
C ARG A 128 -8.11 30.00 25.13
N PRO A 129 -7.67 28.85 25.68
CA PRO A 129 -6.83 28.83 26.87
C PRO A 129 -5.44 29.41 26.53
N PRO A 130 -4.55 29.57 27.53
CA PRO A 130 -3.13 29.74 27.25
C PRO A 130 -2.62 28.74 26.21
N THR A 131 -1.99 29.23 25.15
CA THR A 131 -1.68 28.44 23.95
C THR A 131 -0.30 28.79 23.41
N ILE A 132 0.40 27.78 22.87
CA ILE A 132 1.61 27.93 22.04
C ILE A 132 1.33 27.33 20.65
N THR A 133 1.60 28.09 19.59
CA THR A 133 1.52 27.60 18.20
C THR A 133 2.77 27.94 17.40
N PHE A 134 3.10 27.10 16.43
CA PHE A 134 4.18 27.31 15.47
C PHE A 134 3.65 27.72 14.10
N HIS A 135 4.51 28.46 13.42
CA HIS A 135 4.22 29.08 12.15
C HIS A 135 5.36 28.85 11.14
N SER A 136 5.09 28.42 9.90
CA SER A 136 6.12 28.00 8.91
C SER A 136 7.16 29.07 8.56
N ASP A 137 6.90 30.35 8.82
CA ASP A 137 7.84 31.48 8.70
C ASP A 137 8.80 31.58 9.91
N HIS A 138 9.13 30.45 10.53
CA HIS A 138 10.03 30.36 11.68
C HIS A 138 9.55 31.21 12.87
N GLN A 139 8.23 31.34 13.01
CA GLN A 139 7.58 32.13 14.04
C GLN A 139 6.95 31.23 15.11
N ILE A 140 7.00 31.69 16.37
CA ILE A 140 6.26 31.12 17.49
C ILE A 140 5.22 32.15 17.92
N ASN A 141 3.97 31.70 18.05
CA ASN A 141 2.89 32.49 18.60
C ASN A 141 2.52 31.97 19.98
N TYR A 142 2.30 32.89 20.91
CA TYR A 142 1.82 32.59 22.25
C TYR A 142 0.72 33.57 22.66
N GLY A 143 -0.18 33.16 23.54
CA GLY A 143 -1.24 34.03 24.04
C GLY A 143 -2.42 33.28 24.64
N PHE A 144 -3.53 33.99 24.82
CA PHE A 144 -4.77 33.49 25.42
C PHE A 144 -5.96 34.37 25.01
N GLY A 145 -7.17 33.84 25.16
CA GLY A 145 -8.41 34.61 25.02
C GLY A 145 -8.82 35.29 26.33
N THR A 146 -9.57 36.38 26.28
CA THR A 146 -10.14 37.08 27.45
C THR A 146 -11.66 36.95 27.56
N GLY A 147 -12.27 36.21 26.64
CA GLY A 147 -13.73 36.10 26.45
C GLY A 147 -14.31 37.24 25.60
N ASN A 148 -13.62 38.38 25.51
CA ASN A 148 -14.01 39.53 24.70
C ASN A 148 -13.08 39.78 23.50
N GLU A 149 -11.81 39.41 23.63
CA GLU A 149 -10.80 39.50 22.57
C GLU A 149 -9.73 38.42 22.74
N GLY A 150 -8.98 38.14 21.68
CA GLY A 150 -7.82 37.25 21.73
C GLY A 150 -6.53 38.03 21.79
N PHE A 151 -5.74 37.82 22.84
CA PHE A 151 -4.34 38.26 22.88
C PHE A 151 -3.44 37.20 22.25
N ALA A 152 -2.58 37.62 21.32
CA ALA A 152 -1.49 36.78 20.85
C ALA A 152 -0.31 37.65 20.42
N LYS A 153 0.89 37.16 20.68
CA LYS A 153 2.14 37.73 20.19
C LYS A 153 2.80 36.76 19.25
N ALA A 154 3.32 37.32 18.17
CA ALA A 154 4.00 36.61 17.12
C ALA A 154 5.47 37.01 17.12
N VAL A 155 6.35 36.04 17.37
CA VAL A 155 7.79 36.27 17.48
C VAL A 155 8.47 35.59 16.30
N ASN A 156 9.15 36.38 15.46
CA ASN A 156 9.71 35.92 14.19
C ASN A 156 11.15 35.41 14.35
N ASN A 157 11.55 34.44 13.51
CA ASN A 157 12.91 33.91 13.42
C ASN A 157 13.46 33.35 14.75
N VAL A 158 12.59 32.72 15.55
CA VAL A 158 12.96 32.14 16.86
C VAL A 158 12.88 30.62 16.89
N ARG A 159 12.65 29.98 15.74
CA ARG A 159 12.64 28.51 15.60
C ARG A 159 13.17 28.10 14.24
N VAL A 160 13.54 26.83 14.11
CA VAL A 160 13.88 26.17 12.85
C VAL A 160 13.02 24.90 12.75
N ASP A 161 12.57 24.54 11.56
CA ASP A 161 11.91 23.25 11.34
C ASP A 161 12.96 22.11 11.32
N ASN A 162 12.53 20.89 11.60
CA ASN A 162 13.37 19.69 11.60
C ASN A 162 14.50 19.69 12.65
N GLU A 163 14.31 20.41 13.76
CA GLU A 163 15.20 20.38 14.92
C GLU A 163 14.38 20.36 16.21
N TRP A 164 14.93 19.76 17.28
CA TRP A 164 14.33 19.80 18.61
C TRP A 164 14.59 21.17 19.25
N LEU A 165 13.55 21.74 19.85
CA LEU A 165 13.65 22.98 20.61
C LEU A 165 12.79 22.90 21.88
N HIS A 166 13.28 23.50 22.96
CA HIS A 166 12.48 23.76 24.15
C HIS A 166 11.74 25.08 23.97
N VAL A 167 10.41 25.09 24.13
CA VAL A 167 9.61 26.32 24.10
C VAL A 167 8.88 26.50 25.41
N ALA A 168 8.90 27.72 25.96
CA ALA A 168 8.13 28.06 27.15
C ALA A 168 7.42 29.40 27.03
N PHE A 169 6.14 29.45 27.39
CA PHE A 169 5.33 30.67 27.51
C PHE A 169 4.96 30.90 28.98
N SER A 170 5.44 32.00 29.55
CA SER A 170 5.16 32.40 30.94
C SER A 170 4.38 33.71 31.00
N PHE A 171 3.40 33.80 31.92
CA PHE A 171 2.64 35.01 32.21
C PHE A 171 2.58 35.25 33.71
N ASP A 172 2.99 36.43 34.18
CA ASP A 172 3.02 36.81 35.60
C ASP A 172 1.80 37.64 36.06
N GLY A 173 0.80 37.77 35.20
CA GLY A 173 -0.38 38.62 35.40
C GLY A 173 -0.23 40.03 34.83
N THR A 174 0.99 40.41 34.44
CA THR A 174 1.29 41.68 33.77
C THR A 174 2.10 41.46 32.49
N THR A 175 3.16 40.68 32.59
CA THR A 175 4.16 40.47 31.54
C THR A 175 4.04 39.07 30.97
N CYS A 176 3.96 38.97 29.65
CA CYS A 176 4.14 37.72 28.92
C CYS A 176 5.59 37.59 28.47
N LYS A 177 6.15 36.38 28.60
CA LYS A 177 7.52 36.05 28.17
C LYS A 177 7.51 34.77 27.35
N LEU A 178 8.24 34.78 26.25
CA LEU A 178 8.57 33.58 25.47
C LEU A 178 10.03 33.23 25.69
N PHE A 179 10.29 31.96 25.98
CA PHE A 179 11.63 31.40 26.03
C PHE A 179 11.79 30.32 24.96
N VAL A 180 12.95 30.32 24.30
CA VAL A 180 13.34 29.27 23.35
C VAL A 180 14.71 28.75 23.76
N ASN A 181 14.84 27.43 23.93
CA ASN A 181 16.06 26.77 24.44
C ASN A 181 16.58 27.40 25.73
N GLY A 182 15.66 27.82 26.60
CA GLY A 182 15.96 28.46 27.89
C GLY A 182 16.35 29.94 27.80
N GLU A 183 16.46 30.52 26.60
CA GLU A 183 16.80 31.93 26.41
C GLU A 183 15.55 32.78 26.19
N LEU A 184 15.54 33.99 26.76
CA LEU A 184 14.45 34.95 26.60
C LEU A 184 14.38 35.43 25.13
N ALA A 185 13.35 34.99 24.41
CA ALA A 185 13.12 35.31 23.01
C ALA A 185 12.21 36.55 22.84
N ASP A 186 11.24 36.73 23.74
CA ASP A 186 10.35 37.90 23.74
C ASP A 186 9.83 38.22 25.14
N SER A 187 9.53 39.49 25.39
CA SER A 187 8.95 39.99 26.64
C SER A 187 8.08 41.21 26.37
N THR A 188 6.82 41.17 26.80
CA THR A 188 5.87 42.27 26.59
C THR A 188 4.92 42.44 27.76
N ASP A 189 4.54 43.69 28.04
CA ASP A 189 3.51 44.09 28.99
C ASP A 189 2.18 44.44 28.30
N GLU A 190 2.00 44.13 27.00
CA GLU A 190 0.76 44.39 26.27
C GLU A 190 -0.44 43.62 26.83
N ALA A 191 -0.20 42.53 27.58
CA ALA A 191 -1.23 41.78 28.29
C ALA A 191 -1.54 42.34 29.70
N ALA A 192 -0.92 43.46 30.10
CA ALA A 192 -1.12 44.04 31.41
C ALA A 192 -2.59 44.38 31.68
N GLY A 193 -3.16 43.78 32.73
CA GLY A 193 -4.57 43.95 33.09
C GLY A 193 -5.54 43.06 32.32
N LEU A 194 -5.07 42.25 31.37
CA LEU A 194 -5.88 41.19 30.76
C LEU A 194 -6.00 39.98 31.70
N ILE A 195 -7.16 39.33 31.64
CA ILE A 195 -7.48 38.15 32.43
C ILE A 195 -7.74 37.02 31.42
N PRO A 196 -7.00 35.89 31.48
CA PRO A 196 -7.34 34.72 30.68
C PRO A 196 -8.78 34.27 30.92
N ASN A 197 -9.51 34.04 29.84
CA ASN A 197 -10.84 33.46 29.89
C ASN A 197 -10.77 32.08 30.57
N PRO A 198 -11.72 31.70 31.43
CA PRO A 198 -11.66 30.46 32.18
C PRO A 198 -12.01 29.24 31.30
N VAL A 199 -11.11 28.94 30.37
CA VAL A 199 -11.19 27.82 29.43
C VAL A 199 -10.05 26.86 29.75
N PRO A 200 -10.30 25.55 29.86
CA PRO A 200 -9.25 24.58 30.13
C PRO A 200 -8.36 24.38 28.89
N ILE A 201 -7.10 24.04 29.13
CA ILE A 201 -6.24 23.43 28.11
C ILE A 201 -6.73 21.99 27.93
N SER A 202 -7.05 21.61 26.70
CA SER A 202 -7.66 20.31 26.39
C SER A 202 -6.87 19.48 25.38
N ILE A 203 -5.90 20.06 24.66
CA ILE A 203 -5.19 19.37 23.57
C ILE A 203 -3.69 19.67 23.60
N ILE A 204 -2.89 18.63 23.41
CA ILE A 204 -1.50 18.70 22.94
C ILE A 204 -1.47 18.20 21.49
N GLY A 205 -0.80 18.94 20.61
CA GLY A 205 -0.64 18.59 19.18
C GLY A 205 -1.91 18.79 18.35
N SER A 206 -2.39 20.03 18.18
CA SER A 206 -3.55 20.33 17.32
C SER A 206 -3.11 20.67 15.90
N LYS A 207 -3.50 19.84 14.91
CA LYS A 207 -3.02 19.94 13.51
C LYS A 207 -1.48 19.99 13.44
N PHE A 208 -0.84 19.11 14.21
CA PHE A 208 0.60 19.11 14.38
C PHE A 208 1.24 18.03 13.50
N LEU A 209 2.45 18.32 13.00
CA LEU A 209 3.31 17.35 12.31
C LEU A 209 4.70 17.44 12.92
N GLY A 210 5.20 16.30 13.41
CA GLY A 210 6.51 16.20 14.06
C GLY A 210 6.46 15.42 15.36
N LYS A 211 7.19 15.88 16.38
CA LYS A 211 7.39 15.18 17.65
C LYS A 211 7.21 16.16 18.81
N ILE A 212 6.55 15.74 19.90
CA ILE A 212 6.40 16.51 21.13
C ILE A 212 6.80 15.63 22.30
N ASP A 213 7.48 16.21 23.27
CA ASP A 213 7.95 15.55 24.47
C ASP A 213 8.02 16.55 25.64
N GLU A 214 8.21 16.08 26.87
CA GLU A 214 8.49 16.88 28.07
C GLU A 214 7.49 18.04 28.29
N VAL A 215 6.19 17.77 28.12
CA VAL A 215 5.14 18.79 28.24
C VAL A 215 4.85 19.09 29.71
N ARG A 216 4.95 20.36 30.10
CA ARG A 216 4.77 20.81 31.49
C ARG A 216 3.78 21.97 31.54
N ILE A 217 2.85 21.88 32.48
CA ILE A 217 1.85 22.93 32.74
C ILE A 217 2.05 23.40 34.18
N TRP A 218 2.21 24.71 34.37
CA TRP A 218 2.40 25.33 35.67
C TRP A 218 1.34 26.39 35.93
N ASN A 219 0.86 26.49 37.17
CA ASN A 219 -0.05 27.56 37.62
C ASN A 219 0.68 28.79 38.18
N LEU A 220 1.99 28.88 37.96
CA LEU A 220 2.82 30.03 38.33
C LEU A 220 3.70 30.48 37.16
N ALA A 221 4.16 31.72 37.23
CA ALA A 221 5.13 32.27 36.29
C ALA A 221 6.55 31.86 36.67
N ARG A 222 7.20 31.04 35.85
CA ARG A 222 8.59 30.61 36.05
C ARG A 222 9.57 31.65 35.51
N SER A 223 10.70 31.82 36.21
CA SER A 223 11.79 32.66 35.73
C SER A 223 12.64 31.95 34.68
N GLN A 224 13.46 32.71 33.94
CA GLN A 224 14.42 32.12 32.98
C GLN A 224 15.35 31.10 33.65
N THR A 225 15.86 31.43 34.85
CA THR A 225 16.74 30.56 35.62
C THR A 225 16.03 29.26 36.01
N ASP A 226 14.76 29.33 36.42
CA ASP A 226 13.98 28.15 36.77
C ASP A 226 13.82 27.23 35.55
N ILE A 227 13.46 27.80 34.40
CA ILE A 227 13.32 27.07 33.13
C ILE A 227 14.63 26.38 32.75
N GLN A 228 15.73 27.14 32.67
CA GLN A 228 17.07 26.62 32.32
C GLN A 228 17.53 25.50 33.24
N SER A 229 17.18 25.56 34.53
CA SER A 229 17.57 24.55 35.50
C SER A 229 16.88 23.19 35.31
N THR A 230 15.74 23.16 34.60
CA THR A 230 14.91 21.95 34.47
C THR A 230 14.63 21.51 33.03
N MET A 231 14.88 22.34 32.01
CA MET A 231 14.44 22.05 30.63
C MET A 231 15.08 20.82 29.99
N ASN A 232 16.27 20.39 30.45
CA ASN A 232 17.05 19.29 29.88
C ASN A 232 16.97 17.99 30.71
N GLY A 233 16.01 17.86 31.62
CA GLY A 233 15.91 16.67 32.46
C GLY A 233 14.54 16.49 33.07
N ALA A 234 14.28 15.26 33.53
CA ALA A 234 13.02 14.88 34.14
C ALA A 234 12.77 15.62 35.47
N LEU A 235 11.49 15.89 35.73
CA LEU A 235 11.00 16.51 36.97
C LEU A 235 10.68 15.44 38.04
N SER A 236 10.63 15.83 39.31
CA SER A 236 10.18 14.97 40.40
C SER A 236 8.66 14.81 40.45
N GLY A 237 7.91 15.77 39.91
CA GLY A 237 6.45 15.76 39.84
C GLY A 237 5.76 16.47 41.01
N ASP A 238 6.48 16.77 42.08
CA ASP A 238 6.01 17.46 43.28
C ASP A 238 6.46 18.92 43.37
N GLU A 239 7.01 19.46 42.29
CA GLU A 239 7.43 20.86 42.22
C GLU A 239 6.25 21.81 42.49
N THR A 240 6.53 22.85 43.27
CA THR A 240 5.51 23.84 43.62
C THR A 240 4.95 24.49 42.36
N GLY A 241 3.63 24.38 42.20
CA GLY A 241 2.88 24.97 41.09
C GLY A 241 2.84 24.14 39.81
N LEU A 242 3.44 22.94 39.80
CA LEU A 242 3.27 22.00 38.70
C LEU A 242 1.84 21.46 38.69
N VAL A 243 1.18 21.61 37.55
CA VAL A 243 -0.20 21.16 37.32
C VAL A 243 -0.23 19.81 36.64
N ALA A 244 0.60 19.63 35.62
CA ALA A 244 0.75 18.37 34.90
C ALA A 244 2.14 18.29 34.26
N TYR A 245 2.69 17.08 34.18
CA TYR A 245 3.95 16.77 33.53
C TYR A 245 3.86 15.46 32.74
N TYR A 246 4.03 15.55 31.42
CA TYR A 246 3.97 14.41 30.50
C TYR A 246 5.34 14.18 29.83
N PRO A 247 6.14 13.20 30.31
CA PRO A 247 7.34 12.69 29.63
C PRO A 247 7.00 11.64 28.55
N MET A 248 5.75 11.63 28.09
CA MET A 248 5.21 10.69 27.08
C MET A 248 5.22 9.20 27.48
N ASP A 249 5.31 8.89 28.77
CA ASP A 249 5.14 7.53 29.30
C ASP A 249 3.67 7.09 29.30
N VAL A 250 3.41 5.79 29.10
CA VAL A 250 2.05 5.22 29.03
C VAL A 250 1.76 4.17 30.11
N ASN A 251 0.59 4.27 30.73
CA ASN A 251 0.11 3.29 31.72
C ASN A 251 -0.55 2.06 31.07
N GLU A 252 -1.12 1.18 31.90
CA GLU A 252 -1.80 -0.06 31.48
C GLU A 252 -3.10 0.14 30.69
N ASN A 253 -3.63 1.36 30.64
CA ASN A 253 -4.85 1.71 29.91
C ASN A 253 -4.55 2.47 28.61
N TRP A 254 -3.27 2.49 28.17
CA TRP A 254 -2.82 3.29 27.03
C TRP A 254 -3.16 4.78 27.17
N MET A 255 -2.99 5.31 28.39
CA MET A 255 -3.07 6.74 28.67
C MET A 255 -1.68 7.28 28.96
N LEU A 256 -1.39 8.50 28.50
CA LEU A 256 -0.20 9.21 28.90
C LEU A 256 -0.25 9.52 30.40
N ILE A 257 0.81 9.13 31.09
CA ILE A 257 0.97 9.34 32.52
C ILE A 257 1.29 10.81 32.76
N ASP A 258 0.51 11.41 33.66
CA ASP A 258 0.90 12.66 34.31
C ASP A 258 1.76 12.30 35.51
N HIS A 259 3.04 12.68 35.47
CA HIS A 259 4.00 12.42 36.56
C HIS A 259 3.84 13.41 37.72
N SER A 260 2.96 14.41 37.60
CA SER A 260 2.65 15.28 38.72
C SER A 260 1.79 14.59 39.79
N VAL A 261 1.72 15.18 40.98
CA VAL A 261 0.87 14.70 42.08
C VAL A 261 -0.64 14.77 41.81
N ASN A 262 -1.07 15.27 40.64
CA ASN A 262 -2.47 15.51 40.31
C ASN A 262 -3.11 14.41 39.43
N ASP A 263 -2.33 13.44 38.93
CA ASP A 263 -2.81 12.29 38.14
C ASP A 263 -3.71 12.68 36.94
N ASN A 264 -3.41 13.78 36.25
CA ASN A 264 -4.17 14.23 35.07
C ASN A 264 -3.82 13.42 33.81
N HIS A 265 -3.92 12.09 33.86
CA HIS A 265 -3.56 11.22 32.74
C HIS A 265 -4.34 11.57 31.46
N ALA A 266 -3.66 11.59 30.31
CA ALA A 266 -4.22 12.06 29.05
C ALA A 266 -4.49 10.91 28.07
N SER A 267 -5.52 11.06 27.23
CA SER A 267 -5.85 10.07 26.19
C SER A 267 -5.13 10.40 24.88
N ILE A 268 -4.73 9.38 24.15
CA ILE A 268 -4.04 9.51 22.86
C ILE A 268 -5.00 9.12 21.73
N VAL A 269 -5.05 9.92 20.67
CA VAL A 269 -5.81 9.62 19.45
C VAL A 269 -4.83 9.62 18.28
N ASP A 270 -4.69 8.48 17.61
CA ASP A 270 -3.86 8.19 16.41
C ASP A 270 -2.35 8.52 16.46
N ALA A 271 -1.89 9.37 17.37
CA ALA A 271 -0.46 9.63 17.59
C ALA A 271 0.25 8.37 18.12
N GLU A 272 1.49 8.17 17.67
CA GLU A 272 2.35 7.07 18.12
C GLU A 272 3.25 7.53 19.28
N ILE A 273 3.49 6.66 20.27
CA ILE A 273 4.52 6.85 21.29
C ILE A 273 5.76 6.04 20.87
N LEU A 274 6.80 6.76 20.45
CA LEU A 274 8.03 6.20 19.88
C LEU A 274 9.24 6.57 20.74
N GLN A 275 10.40 5.97 20.46
CA GLN A 275 11.61 6.14 21.26
C GLN A 275 12.69 6.92 20.53
N ARG A 276 13.31 7.88 21.22
CA ARG A 276 14.64 8.39 20.91
C ARG A 276 15.66 7.43 21.50
N TYR A 277 16.77 7.27 20.81
CA TYR A 277 17.84 6.37 21.20
C TYR A 277 19.09 7.17 21.49
N SER A 278 19.77 6.87 22.60
CA SER A 278 21.06 7.48 22.95
C SER A 278 21.92 6.51 23.75
N SER A 279 23.23 6.71 23.77
CA SER A 279 24.18 5.96 24.60
C SER A 279 25.45 6.78 24.82
N GLN A 280 26.31 6.34 25.75
CA GLN A 280 27.58 7.04 26.02
C GLN A 280 28.50 7.15 24.80
N ASN A 281 28.46 6.18 23.89
CA ASN A 281 29.32 6.15 22.70
C ASN A 281 28.61 6.67 21.45
N CYS A 282 27.32 6.97 21.56
CA CYS A 282 26.46 7.33 20.45
C CYS A 282 25.33 8.23 20.97
N GLU A 283 25.55 9.55 20.96
CA GLU A 283 24.57 10.53 21.45
C GLU A 283 23.22 10.39 20.73
N SER A 284 23.27 10.10 19.43
CA SER A 284 22.13 9.69 18.63
C SER A 284 22.57 8.74 17.51
N PRO A 285 21.75 7.75 17.12
CA PRO A 285 22.01 6.92 15.95
C PRO A 285 22.24 7.79 14.71
N ASN A 286 23.25 7.43 13.91
CA ASN A 286 23.63 8.16 12.72
C ASN A 286 23.82 7.26 11.49
N GLY A 287 23.45 5.98 11.61
CA GLY A 287 23.55 5.00 10.53
C GLY A 287 24.95 4.44 10.31
N SER A 288 25.97 4.87 11.04
CA SER A 288 27.29 4.22 10.97
C SER A 288 27.28 2.83 11.62
N SER A 289 28.29 2.01 11.36
CA SER A 289 28.39 0.67 11.96
C SER A 289 28.52 0.67 13.49
N LEU A 290 28.97 1.78 14.09
CA LEU A 290 29.07 1.97 15.54
C LEU A 290 27.77 2.51 16.15
N CYS A 291 26.96 3.17 15.32
CA CYS A 291 25.76 3.90 15.70
C CYS A 291 24.60 3.60 14.73
N PRO A 292 24.27 2.32 14.47
CA PRO A 292 23.22 1.97 13.51
C PRO A 292 21.87 2.45 14.02
N PHE A 293 20.97 2.74 13.09
CA PHE A 293 19.57 3.02 13.41
C PHE A 293 18.88 1.73 13.87
N PRO A 294 18.15 1.70 15.00
CA PRO A 294 17.38 0.52 15.38
C PRO A 294 16.16 0.25 14.48
N LYS A 295 15.70 1.26 13.74
CA LYS A 295 14.48 1.26 12.93
C LYS A 295 14.74 1.76 11.51
N ILE A 296 13.98 1.24 10.54
CA ILE A 296 14.03 1.67 9.14
C ILE A 296 13.51 3.12 9.00
N ARG A 297 12.46 3.48 9.75
CA ARG A 297 11.87 4.82 9.78
C ARG A 297 12.90 5.89 10.12
N ASP A 298 13.72 5.67 11.14
CA ASP A 298 14.70 6.65 11.61
C ASP A 298 15.77 6.93 10.54
N ALA A 299 16.22 5.87 9.85
CA ALA A 299 17.14 6.02 8.73
C ALA A 299 16.50 6.77 7.56
N LEU A 300 15.22 6.51 7.29
CA LEU A 300 14.48 7.15 6.19
C LEU A 300 14.21 8.63 6.45
N GLU A 301 14.07 9.05 7.71
CA GLU A 301 13.85 10.46 8.09
C GLU A 301 15.07 11.35 7.78
N VAL A 302 16.28 10.78 7.80
CA VAL A 302 17.54 11.51 7.54
C VAL A 302 18.12 11.27 6.14
N ALA A 303 17.64 10.25 5.42
CA ALA A 303 18.18 9.88 4.12
C ALA A 303 17.90 10.92 3.03
N GLU A 304 18.90 11.17 2.20
CA GLU A 304 18.84 12.05 1.04
C GLU A 304 18.91 11.26 -0.27
N GLY A 305 18.46 11.86 -1.37
CA GLY A 305 18.52 11.25 -2.69
C GLY A 305 19.96 10.85 -3.07
N GLY A 306 20.18 9.55 -3.26
CA GLY A 306 21.49 8.95 -3.53
C GLY A 306 21.99 8.04 -2.41
N ASP A 307 21.40 8.12 -1.21
CA ASP A 307 21.77 7.29 -0.07
C ASP A 307 21.28 5.84 -0.22
N ASN A 308 22.04 4.91 0.36
CA ASN A 308 21.63 3.54 0.55
C ASN A 308 21.40 3.27 2.03
N ILE A 309 20.26 2.67 2.36
CA ILE A 309 19.94 2.13 3.67
C ILE A 309 20.11 0.61 3.62
N ILE A 310 21.03 0.08 4.42
CA ILE A 310 21.29 -1.37 4.54
C ILE A 310 20.62 -1.87 5.82
N VAL A 311 19.60 -2.71 5.65
CA VAL A 311 18.80 -3.27 6.74
C VAL A 311 19.33 -4.65 7.11
N LYS A 312 19.87 -4.80 8.31
CA LYS A 312 20.37 -6.07 8.84
C LYS A 312 19.25 -7.09 9.04
N GLU A 313 19.61 -8.36 9.00
CA GLU A 313 18.69 -9.50 9.17
C GLU A 313 17.76 -9.31 10.39
N GLY A 314 16.46 -9.45 10.17
CA GLY A 314 15.46 -9.34 11.23
C GLY A 314 14.06 -9.04 10.75
N ARG A 315 13.11 -9.13 11.69
CA ARG A 315 11.72 -8.69 11.53
C ARG A 315 11.52 -7.31 12.11
N TYR A 316 11.09 -6.37 11.28
CA TYR A 316 10.86 -4.97 11.64
C TYR A 316 9.36 -4.73 11.67
N SER A 317 8.77 -4.69 12.87
CA SER A 317 7.33 -4.50 13.07
C SER A 317 6.90 -3.04 13.21
N GLU A 318 7.62 -2.16 12.53
CA GLU A 318 7.31 -0.74 12.42
C GLU A 318 6.40 -0.46 11.22
N VAL A 319 5.80 0.74 11.19
CA VAL A 319 5.11 1.24 10.00
C VAL A 319 5.89 2.39 9.38
N LEU A 320 5.80 2.51 8.05
CA LEU A 320 6.42 3.57 7.26
C LEU A 320 5.31 4.42 6.64
N PHE A 321 4.78 5.35 7.43
CA PHE A 321 3.74 6.29 7.02
C PHE A 321 4.31 7.68 6.95
N ASP A 322 4.36 8.27 5.74
CA ASP A 322 4.90 9.61 5.59
C ASP A 322 4.50 10.30 4.29
N GLU A 323 4.72 11.61 4.25
CA GLU A 323 4.57 12.44 3.07
C GLU A 323 5.89 13.13 2.67
N LEU A 324 6.03 13.40 1.37
CA LEU A 324 7.10 14.20 0.77
C LEU A 324 8.52 13.61 0.87
N ILE A 325 8.68 12.29 1.01
CA ILE A 325 10.00 11.67 1.05
C ILE A 325 10.65 11.74 -0.34
N ASN A 326 11.82 12.39 -0.42
CA ASN A 326 12.58 12.59 -1.66
C ASN A 326 11.71 13.10 -2.83
N HIS A 327 10.72 13.94 -2.50
CA HIS A 327 9.71 14.39 -3.44
C HIS A 327 10.32 15.16 -4.61
N SER A 328 10.03 14.71 -5.82
CA SER A 328 10.32 15.43 -7.05
C SER A 328 9.25 15.12 -8.09
N TYR A 329 8.12 15.81 -7.95
CA TYR A 329 6.89 15.63 -8.74
C TYR A 329 7.14 15.18 -10.19
N GLU A 330 6.79 13.92 -10.48
CA GLU A 330 6.90 13.25 -11.80
C GLU A 330 8.26 13.49 -12.52
N THR A 331 9.32 13.78 -11.78
CA THR A 331 10.69 14.00 -12.26
C THR A 331 11.62 12.97 -11.61
N GLN A 332 12.48 12.33 -12.41
CA GLN A 332 13.45 11.39 -11.86
C GLN A 332 14.60 12.14 -11.19
N ALA A 333 14.98 11.72 -9.99
CA ALA A 333 16.09 12.25 -9.20
C ALA A 333 16.95 11.10 -8.63
N PRO A 334 18.09 11.38 -7.98
CA PRO A 334 18.82 10.39 -7.21
C PRO A 334 17.89 9.69 -6.21
N LYS A 335 17.98 8.36 -6.14
CA LYS A 335 17.05 7.54 -5.38
C LYS A 335 17.57 7.24 -3.98
N ILE A 336 16.67 7.14 -3.02
CA ILE A 336 16.97 6.50 -1.73
C ILE A 336 16.73 4.99 -1.93
N THR A 337 17.74 4.18 -1.64
CA THR A 337 17.68 2.72 -1.83
C THR A 337 17.66 2.01 -0.49
N ILE A 338 16.57 1.30 -0.16
CA ILE A 338 16.45 0.46 1.03
C ILE A 338 16.70 -0.99 0.63
N THR A 339 17.76 -1.60 1.16
CA THR A 339 18.17 -2.96 0.81
C THR A 339 18.27 -3.84 2.05
N GLY A 340 17.57 -4.97 2.08
CA GLY A 340 17.81 -6.00 3.09
C GLY A 340 19.14 -6.72 2.83
N GLU A 341 19.93 -6.91 3.88
CA GLU A 341 21.23 -7.59 3.83
C GLU A 341 21.09 -9.07 3.43
N THR A 342 20.01 -9.71 3.86
CA THR A 342 19.71 -11.12 3.61
C THR A 342 18.25 -11.30 3.20
N GLU A 343 17.91 -12.45 2.62
CA GLU A 343 16.53 -12.82 2.27
C GLU A 343 15.58 -12.93 3.47
N ASN A 344 16.11 -12.88 4.70
CA ASN A 344 15.34 -13.00 5.94
C ASN A 344 14.89 -11.64 6.50
N VAL A 345 15.25 -10.52 5.86
CA VAL A 345 14.81 -9.19 6.27
C VAL A 345 13.34 -9.01 5.91
N LYS A 346 12.51 -8.69 6.92
CA LYS A 346 11.06 -8.51 6.75
C LYS A 346 10.61 -7.18 7.34
N LEU A 347 9.83 -6.41 6.58
CA LEU A 347 8.88 -5.46 7.13
C LEU A 347 7.60 -6.23 7.50
N ASP A 348 7.37 -6.40 8.80
CA ASP A 348 6.44 -7.39 9.34
C ASP A 348 5.25 -6.71 10.04
N GLY A 349 4.07 -6.77 9.42
CA GLY A 349 2.82 -6.22 9.95
C GLY A 349 2.24 -6.97 11.15
N THR A 350 2.94 -7.97 11.68
CA THR A 350 2.58 -8.67 12.90
C THR A 350 3.42 -8.21 14.10
N ILE A 351 2.85 -8.33 15.29
CA ILE A 351 3.50 -8.09 16.59
C ILE A 351 3.53 -9.41 17.37
N GLU A 352 4.60 -9.67 18.13
CA GLU A 352 4.64 -10.81 19.05
C GLU A 352 3.48 -10.76 20.05
N LEU A 353 2.88 -11.91 20.35
CA LEU A 353 1.90 -12.08 21.42
C LEU A 353 2.55 -12.85 22.57
N ASN A 354 2.87 -12.16 23.65
CA ASN A 354 3.27 -12.79 24.91
C ASN A 354 2.01 -13.16 25.69
N ALA A 355 1.70 -14.46 25.76
CA ALA A 355 0.53 -14.92 26.50
C ALA A 355 0.77 -16.30 27.14
N ASN A 356 0.09 -16.55 28.25
CA ASN A 356 0.08 -17.87 28.87
C ASN A 356 -1.07 -18.68 28.28
N TRP A 357 -0.74 -19.81 27.67
CA TRP A 357 -1.71 -20.69 27.02
C TRP A 357 -2.07 -21.87 27.91
N GLU A 358 -3.37 -22.07 28.11
CA GLU A 358 -3.92 -23.21 28.83
C GLU A 358 -4.61 -24.15 27.86
N TYR A 359 -4.31 -25.45 27.97
CA TYR A 359 -4.94 -26.47 27.15
C TYR A 359 -6.06 -27.17 27.91
N SER A 360 -7.27 -27.15 27.35
CA SER A 360 -8.43 -27.85 27.90
C SER A 360 -9.42 -28.22 26.78
N ASN A 361 -10.02 -29.41 26.87
CA ASN A 361 -11.05 -29.88 25.94
C ASN A 361 -10.68 -29.76 24.43
N GLY A 362 -9.42 -30.00 24.07
CA GLY A 362 -8.97 -29.93 22.67
C GLY A 362 -8.62 -28.53 22.17
N ARG A 363 -8.70 -27.49 23.03
CA ARG A 363 -8.44 -26.09 22.68
C ARG A 363 -7.39 -25.48 23.60
N TYR A 364 -6.59 -24.59 23.04
CA TYR A 364 -5.72 -23.69 23.77
C TYR A 364 -6.45 -22.36 23.98
N THR A 365 -6.36 -21.81 25.18
CA THR A 365 -6.94 -20.51 25.53
C THR A 365 -5.90 -19.61 26.17
N ALA A 366 -5.90 -18.33 25.82
CA ALA A 366 -5.00 -17.35 26.41
C ALA A 366 -5.70 -16.01 26.64
N GLN A 367 -5.45 -15.41 27.80
CA GLN A 367 -5.78 -14.01 28.06
C GLN A 367 -4.80 -13.13 27.30
N VAL A 368 -5.32 -12.23 26.47
CA VAL A 368 -4.52 -11.28 25.68
C VAL A 368 -4.34 -9.99 26.47
N ASP A 369 -3.08 -9.60 26.67
CA ASP A 369 -2.74 -8.25 27.12
C ASP A 369 -2.60 -7.32 25.91
N LEU A 370 -3.71 -6.68 25.53
CA LEU A 370 -3.72 -5.69 24.44
C LEU A 370 -2.85 -4.47 24.74
N ASN A 371 -2.59 -4.17 26.01
CA ASN A 371 -1.74 -3.05 26.39
C ASN A 371 -0.25 -3.39 26.15
N ASP A 372 0.18 -4.60 26.45
CA ASP A 372 1.52 -5.10 26.09
C ASP A 372 1.75 -5.07 24.57
N ILE A 373 0.75 -5.47 23.77
CA ILE A 373 0.79 -5.33 22.30
C ILE A 373 0.85 -3.85 21.90
N SER A 374 0.06 -2.98 22.52
CA SER A 374 0.04 -1.54 22.22
C SER A 374 1.42 -0.91 22.47
N LYS A 375 2.08 -1.27 23.59
CA LYS A 375 3.45 -0.81 23.92
C LYS A 375 4.47 -1.24 22.88
N ARG A 376 4.43 -2.50 22.43
CA ARG A 376 5.31 -2.98 21.34
C ARG A 376 5.02 -2.30 20.00
N ALA A 377 3.75 -1.99 19.74
CA ALA A 377 3.31 -1.36 18.51
C ALA A 377 3.50 0.17 18.49
N GLY A 378 3.74 0.80 19.64
CA GLY A 378 3.81 2.26 19.81
C GLY A 378 2.46 2.98 19.65
N ILE A 379 1.34 2.26 19.63
CA ILE A 379 0.00 2.84 19.39
C ILE A 379 -1.08 1.94 19.97
N LYS A 380 -2.26 2.49 20.29
CA LYS A 380 -3.38 1.75 20.87
C LYS A 380 -3.83 0.63 19.94
N VAL A 381 -3.87 -0.59 20.46
CA VAL A 381 -4.39 -1.77 19.76
C VAL A 381 -5.65 -2.27 20.45
N GLU A 382 -6.71 -2.44 19.67
CA GLU A 382 -8.02 -2.87 20.16
C GLU A 382 -8.54 -4.13 19.45
N GLU A 383 -7.79 -4.65 18.46
CA GLU A 383 -8.25 -5.75 17.61
C GLU A 383 -7.10 -6.65 17.14
N ILE A 384 -7.42 -7.93 16.91
CA ILE A 384 -6.54 -8.91 16.27
C ILE A 384 -7.21 -9.42 15.01
N TYR A 385 -6.51 -9.33 13.89
CA TYR A 385 -7.07 -9.68 12.59
C TYR A 385 -6.58 -11.01 12.02
N ALA A 386 -5.40 -11.48 12.44
CA ALA A 386 -4.82 -12.73 11.98
C ALA A 386 -3.82 -13.26 13.00
N LEU A 387 -3.57 -14.56 12.98
CA LEU A 387 -2.76 -15.27 13.97
C LEU A 387 -1.77 -16.22 13.28
N TRP A 388 -0.54 -16.26 13.78
CA TRP A 388 0.47 -17.24 13.38
C TRP A 388 1.10 -17.88 14.60
N VAL A 389 1.41 -19.18 14.51
CA VAL A 389 2.17 -19.93 15.52
C VAL A 389 3.38 -20.56 14.84
N ASN A 390 4.61 -20.20 15.25
CA ASN A 390 5.85 -20.58 14.55
C ASN A 390 5.81 -20.30 13.03
N ASP A 391 5.37 -19.10 12.65
CA ASP A 391 5.15 -18.68 11.26
C ASP A 391 4.11 -19.48 10.47
N ARG A 392 3.47 -20.48 11.07
CA ARG A 392 2.32 -21.15 10.47
C ARG A 392 1.09 -20.28 10.63
N TYR A 393 0.46 -19.96 9.50
CA TYR A 393 -0.83 -19.27 9.46
C TYR A 393 -1.92 -20.10 10.13
N MET A 394 -2.64 -19.50 11.08
CA MET A 394 -3.85 -20.09 11.69
C MET A 394 -5.10 -19.54 10.99
N ILE A 395 -6.03 -20.41 10.66
CA ILE A 395 -7.26 -20.08 9.94
C ILE A 395 -8.21 -19.37 10.93
N PRO A 396 -8.73 -18.17 10.66
CA PRO A 396 -9.80 -17.64 11.50
C PRO A 396 -11.00 -18.60 11.45
N ALA A 397 -11.70 -18.87 12.54
CA ALA A 397 -12.82 -19.81 12.58
C ALA A 397 -13.87 -19.50 11.49
N MET A 398 -14.22 -20.50 10.67
CA MET A 398 -15.11 -20.34 9.51
C MET A 398 -16.32 -21.27 9.59
N PRO A 399 -17.50 -20.89 9.07
CA PRO A 399 -18.68 -21.78 9.04
C PRO A 399 -18.49 -23.09 8.25
N ILE A 400 -17.46 -23.14 7.40
CA ILE A 400 -17.10 -24.31 6.59
C ILE A 400 -15.61 -24.54 6.75
N ASN A 401 -15.26 -25.73 7.26
CA ASN A 401 -13.88 -26.14 7.45
C ASN A 401 -13.15 -26.46 6.15
N PHE A 402 -11.88 -26.07 6.08
CA PHE A 402 -10.99 -26.37 4.98
C PHE A 402 -9.57 -26.64 5.44
N LYS A 403 -8.83 -27.37 4.59
CA LYS A 403 -7.37 -27.50 4.72
C LYS A 403 -6.74 -26.11 4.66
N ASN A 404 -5.67 -25.93 5.41
CA ASN A 404 -5.00 -24.64 5.48
C ASN A 404 -4.61 -24.13 4.08
N PRO A 405 -5.05 -22.93 3.70
CA PRO A 405 -4.86 -22.41 2.35
C PRO A 405 -3.40 -22.04 2.05
N THR A 406 -2.53 -22.08 3.05
CA THR A 406 -1.07 -21.93 2.85
C THR A 406 -0.36 -23.23 2.49
N ASP A 407 -1.05 -24.38 2.57
CA ASP A 407 -0.48 -25.67 2.17
C ASP A 407 -0.32 -25.74 0.63
N PRO A 408 0.84 -26.22 0.13
CA PRO A 408 1.01 -26.47 -1.28
C PRO A 408 -0.04 -27.46 -1.78
N THR A 409 -0.72 -27.10 -2.86
CA THR A 409 -1.67 -27.98 -3.54
C THR A 409 -1.25 -28.16 -5.00
N THR A 410 -1.63 -29.28 -5.61
CA THR A 410 -1.61 -29.48 -7.08
C THR A 410 -3.02 -29.42 -7.66
N SER A 411 -3.99 -28.98 -6.85
CA SER A 411 -5.37 -28.77 -7.25
C SER A 411 -5.43 -27.91 -8.51
N VAL A 412 -6.36 -28.26 -9.39
CA VAL A 412 -6.81 -27.44 -10.52
C VAL A 412 -8.33 -27.46 -10.51
N GLN A 413 -9.01 -26.44 -11.03
CA GLN A 413 -10.48 -26.41 -10.94
C GLN A 413 -11.17 -27.62 -11.62
N ASN A 414 -10.59 -28.21 -12.68
CA ASN A 414 -11.13 -29.43 -13.31
C ASN A 414 -10.90 -30.70 -12.48
N ASN A 415 -9.98 -30.67 -11.52
CA ASN A 415 -9.67 -31.78 -10.62
C ASN A 415 -9.25 -31.22 -9.25
N PRO A 416 -10.21 -30.66 -8.49
CA PRO A 416 -9.88 -29.93 -7.29
C PRO A 416 -9.55 -30.90 -6.16
N GLU A 417 -8.51 -30.60 -5.39
CA GLU A 417 -8.15 -31.37 -4.21
C GLU A 417 -9.20 -31.19 -3.11
N SER A 418 -9.79 -32.31 -2.66
CA SER A 418 -10.86 -32.30 -1.67
C SER A 418 -10.46 -31.60 -0.37
N GLY A 419 -11.37 -30.78 0.16
CA GLY A 419 -11.21 -30.04 1.41
C GLY A 419 -10.42 -28.73 1.29
N THR A 420 -9.90 -28.36 0.12
CA THR A 420 -9.26 -27.05 -0.09
C THR A 420 -10.30 -25.94 -0.29
N VAL A 421 -9.95 -24.68 0.00
CA VAL A 421 -10.81 -23.51 -0.27
C VAL A 421 -11.29 -23.48 -1.73
N PHE A 422 -10.42 -23.93 -2.65
CA PHE A 422 -10.70 -23.99 -4.08
C PHE A 422 -11.73 -25.06 -4.47
N ALA A 423 -11.76 -26.19 -3.75
CA ALA A 423 -12.76 -27.24 -3.98
C ALA A 423 -14.12 -26.88 -3.39
N LEU A 424 -14.14 -26.16 -2.27
CA LEU A 424 -15.35 -25.84 -1.53
C LEU A 424 -16.13 -24.65 -2.12
N ASN A 425 -15.47 -23.80 -2.91
CA ASN A 425 -16.14 -22.74 -3.67
C ASN A 425 -16.96 -21.80 -2.75
N LEU A 426 -16.28 -21.28 -1.73
CA LEU A 426 -16.85 -20.45 -0.65
C LEU A 426 -17.26 -19.06 -1.13
N THR A 427 -18.15 -18.38 -0.42
CA THR A 427 -18.49 -16.96 -0.67
C THR A 427 -17.97 -16.05 0.42
N THR A 428 -17.77 -14.78 0.09
CA THR A 428 -17.38 -13.74 1.06
C THR A 428 -18.36 -13.64 2.24
N PRO A 429 -17.90 -13.18 3.41
CA PRO A 429 -18.75 -13.00 4.61
C PRO A 429 -19.80 -11.87 4.51
N TYR A 430 -19.78 -11.07 3.43
CA TYR A 430 -20.65 -9.93 3.24
C TYR A 430 -21.37 -9.95 1.89
N TYR A 431 -22.47 -9.19 1.80
CA TYR A 431 -23.20 -8.98 0.55
C TYR A 431 -22.41 -8.10 -0.42
N GLN A 432 -22.21 -8.60 -1.65
CA GLN A 432 -21.63 -7.84 -2.74
C GLN A 432 -22.71 -7.44 -3.76
N ARG A 433 -22.90 -6.14 -3.95
CA ARG A 433 -23.87 -5.60 -4.92
C ARG A 433 -23.34 -5.79 -6.35
N GLY A 434 -24.06 -6.52 -7.21
CA GLY A 434 -23.81 -6.52 -8.66
C GLY A 434 -23.76 -7.87 -9.37
N GLU A 435 -23.78 -9.00 -8.65
CA GLU A 435 -23.86 -10.33 -9.26
C GLU A 435 -25.19 -11.00 -8.90
N GLU A 436 -26.24 -10.68 -9.64
CA GLU A 436 -27.60 -11.24 -9.46
C GLU A 436 -27.71 -12.76 -9.73
N THR A 437 -26.59 -13.43 -10.06
CA THR A 437 -26.57 -14.83 -10.54
C THR A 437 -25.88 -15.82 -9.61
N LEU A 438 -25.37 -15.41 -8.45
CA LEU A 438 -24.79 -16.34 -7.48
C LEU A 438 -25.77 -16.53 -6.31
N GLU A 439 -26.09 -17.78 -5.98
CA GLU A 439 -26.76 -18.11 -4.72
C GLU A 439 -25.90 -17.57 -3.57
N LEU A 440 -26.47 -16.62 -2.83
CA LEU A 440 -25.81 -15.93 -1.73
C LEU A 440 -25.86 -16.85 -0.50
N GLN A 441 -24.71 -17.12 0.10
CA GLN A 441 -24.68 -17.65 1.46
C GLN A 441 -25.14 -16.55 2.44
N ASP A 442 -25.73 -16.95 3.56
CA ASP A 442 -26.04 -16.03 4.64
C ASP A 442 -24.76 -15.32 5.11
N PRO A 443 -24.80 -14.00 5.37
CA PRO A 443 -23.66 -13.28 5.96
C PRO A 443 -23.19 -13.95 7.25
N TYR A 444 -21.88 -13.97 7.47
CA TYR A 444 -21.28 -14.56 8.66
C TYR A 444 -20.12 -13.72 9.17
N ILE A 445 -19.76 -13.90 10.44
CA ILE A 445 -18.63 -13.22 11.07
C ILE A 445 -17.41 -14.14 10.96
N VAL A 446 -16.32 -13.61 10.41
CA VAL A 446 -15.03 -14.32 10.33
C VAL A 446 -14.42 -14.38 11.74
N GLY A 447 -13.96 -15.57 12.16
CA GLY A 447 -13.40 -15.75 13.50
C GLY A 447 -14.44 -15.87 14.61
N ASP A 448 -15.72 -16.09 14.27
CA ASP A 448 -16.78 -16.34 15.26
C ASP A 448 -16.50 -17.63 16.04
N ILE A 449 -16.59 -17.55 17.36
CA ILE A 449 -16.30 -18.68 18.26
C ILE A 449 -17.27 -19.85 18.08
N ASP A 450 -18.49 -19.58 17.60
CA ASP A 450 -19.48 -20.62 17.30
C ASP A 450 -19.05 -21.52 16.13
N ASN A 451 -18.13 -21.03 15.29
CA ASN A 451 -17.56 -21.77 14.17
C ASN A 451 -16.20 -22.41 14.50
N LEU A 452 -15.67 -22.27 15.72
CA LEU A 452 -14.35 -22.80 16.08
C LEU A 452 -14.43 -24.32 16.30
N ASP A 453 -14.19 -25.15 15.29
CA ASP A 453 -14.41 -26.60 15.39
C ASP A 453 -13.41 -27.49 14.61
N ALA A 454 -12.43 -26.92 13.91
CA ALA A 454 -11.41 -27.64 13.16
C ALA A 454 -9.96 -27.33 13.55
N LEU A 455 -9.05 -28.18 13.06
CA LEU A 455 -7.61 -28.00 13.27
C LEU A 455 -7.10 -26.70 12.64
N GLU A 456 -6.17 -26.06 13.33
CA GLU A 456 -5.54 -24.78 12.97
C GLU A 456 -6.49 -23.58 12.96
N GLU A 457 -7.71 -23.72 13.50
CA GLU A 457 -8.65 -22.61 13.64
C GLU A 457 -8.45 -21.79 14.91
N TRP A 458 -8.72 -20.47 14.83
CA TRP A 458 -8.69 -19.57 15.98
C TRP A 458 -9.88 -18.59 16.01
N SER A 459 -10.17 -18.08 17.21
CA SER A 459 -11.17 -17.03 17.45
C SER A 459 -10.66 -16.08 18.54
N PHE A 460 -11.03 -14.79 18.45
CA PHE A 460 -10.72 -13.80 19.46
C PHE A 460 -11.99 -13.15 19.99
N ASP A 461 -12.26 -13.39 21.28
CA ASP A 461 -13.28 -12.68 22.03
C ASP A 461 -12.72 -11.32 22.43
N LYS A 462 -13.10 -10.29 21.67
CA LYS A 462 -12.68 -8.90 21.89
C LYS A 462 -13.13 -8.35 23.24
N GLU A 463 -14.34 -8.70 23.69
CA GLU A 463 -14.93 -8.14 24.90
C GLU A 463 -14.17 -8.61 26.15
N ASN A 464 -13.88 -9.91 26.21
CA ASN A 464 -13.15 -10.52 27.32
C ASN A 464 -11.63 -10.59 27.08
N LYS A 465 -11.17 -10.25 25.87
CA LYS A 465 -9.78 -10.28 25.41
C LYS A 465 -9.18 -11.69 25.51
N ILE A 466 -9.94 -12.71 25.11
CA ILE A 466 -9.52 -14.12 25.16
C ILE A 466 -9.32 -14.65 23.75
N LEU A 467 -8.18 -15.30 23.52
CA LEU A 467 -7.89 -16.01 22.28
C LEU A 467 -8.12 -17.50 22.46
N TYR A 468 -8.83 -18.11 21.52
CA TYR A 468 -9.10 -19.55 21.44
C TYR A 468 -8.43 -20.12 20.20
N LEU A 469 -7.72 -21.25 20.33
CA LEU A 469 -6.99 -21.87 19.24
C LEU A 469 -7.11 -23.40 19.29
N ILE A 470 -7.43 -24.03 18.16
CA ILE A 470 -7.23 -25.46 17.95
C ILE A 470 -5.91 -25.62 17.19
N ALA A 471 -4.81 -25.86 17.89
CA ALA A 471 -3.45 -25.65 17.39
C ALA A 471 -2.97 -26.57 16.24
N GLY A 472 -3.66 -27.69 15.99
CA GLY A 472 -3.11 -28.74 15.12
C GLY A 472 -1.77 -29.24 15.64
N ASN A 473 -0.74 -29.23 14.78
CA ASN A 473 0.64 -29.59 15.17
C ASN A 473 1.47 -28.41 15.69
N ASN A 474 1.00 -27.17 15.55
CA ASN A 474 1.74 -25.96 15.90
C ASN A 474 1.26 -25.45 17.26
N ILE A 475 1.81 -26.03 18.33
CA ILE A 475 1.40 -25.76 19.71
C ILE A 475 1.85 -24.33 20.12
N PRO A 476 0.93 -23.48 20.61
CA PRO A 476 1.30 -22.15 21.06
C PRO A 476 2.06 -22.20 22.39
N ASP A 477 3.02 -21.29 22.54
CA ASP A 477 3.71 -20.98 23.79
C ASP A 477 3.77 -19.46 24.01
N SER A 478 4.48 -19.03 25.05
CA SER A 478 4.55 -17.62 25.43
C SER A 478 5.34 -16.72 24.48
N THR A 479 5.98 -17.27 23.46
CA THR A 479 6.94 -16.54 22.59
C THR A 479 6.77 -16.83 21.11
N ASN A 480 6.07 -17.91 20.74
CA ASN A 480 6.02 -18.37 19.36
C ASN A 480 4.79 -17.90 18.56
N VAL A 481 3.95 -17.05 19.16
CA VAL A 481 2.71 -16.54 18.55
C VAL A 481 2.89 -15.10 18.10
N ARG A 482 2.37 -14.78 16.89
CA ARG A 482 2.32 -13.41 16.35
C ARG A 482 0.93 -13.08 15.85
N VAL A 483 0.54 -11.82 15.98
CA VAL A 483 -0.79 -11.32 15.62
C VAL A 483 -0.70 -10.13 14.67
N ARG A 484 -1.61 -10.06 13.70
CA ARG A 484 -1.80 -8.87 12.85
C ARG A 484 -2.76 -7.91 13.54
N ILE A 485 -2.38 -6.64 13.62
CA ILE A 485 -3.15 -5.61 14.34
C ILE A 485 -3.69 -4.50 13.44
N ARG A 486 -3.26 -4.41 12.17
CA ARG A 486 -3.65 -3.33 11.25
C ARG A 486 -3.57 -3.75 9.78
N THR A 487 -3.97 -2.85 8.88
CA THR A 487 -4.06 -3.09 7.44
C THR A 487 -2.77 -2.77 6.70
N GLN A 488 -2.38 -1.49 6.66
CA GLN A 488 -1.18 -1.02 5.97
C GLN A 488 0.04 -1.03 6.88
N ILE A 489 1.22 -1.22 6.27
CA ILE A 489 2.53 -1.06 6.92
C ILE A 489 3.45 -0.09 6.18
N LEU A 490 3.08 0.27 4.95
CA LEU A 490 3.76 1.28 4.14
C LEU A 490 2.71 2.15 3.44
N SER A 491 2.69 3.44 3.72
CA SER A 491 1.74 4.39 3.12
C SER A 491 2.45 5.71 2.88
N LEU A 492 2.79 5.97 1.61
CA LEU A 492 3.57 7.14 1.22
C LEU A 492 2.78 8.06 0.29
N GLU A 493 2.80 9.34 0.62
CA GLU A 493 2.07 10.41 -0.08
C GLU A 493 3.05 11.40 -0.71
N PHE A 494 2.99 11.56 -2.04
CA PHE A 494 3.89 12.46 -2.77
C PHE A 494 5.37 12.18 -2.51
N SER A 495 5.75 10.91 -2.39
CA SER A 495 7.13 10.49 -2.18
C SER A 495 7.69 9.88 -3.46
N ASP A 496 8.86 10.31 -3.93
CA ASP A 496 9.38 9.90 -5.24
C ASP A 496 10.77 9.27 -5.11
N ASN A 497 11.22 8.55 -6.15
CA ASN A 497 12.59 8.05 -6.26
C ASN A 497 13.02 7.16 -5.07
N LEU A 498 12.20 6.16 -4.75
CA LEU A 498 12.50 5.18 -3.72
C LEU A 498 12.68 3.78 -4.34
N GLU A 499 13.67 3.04 -3.87
CA GLU A 499 13.86 1.63 -4.22
C GLU A 499 13.81 0.77 -2.97
N PHE A 500 13.08 -0.33 -3.00
CA PHE A 500 13.14 -1.38 -1.98
C PHE A 500 13.63 -2.65 -2.64
N LYS A 501 14.66 -3.25 -2.05
CA LYS A 501 15.35 -4.43 -2.58
C LYS A 501 15.55 -5.47 -1.50
N ASN A 502 15.29 -6.73 -1.81
CA ASN A 502 15.58 -7.85 -0.90
C ASN A 502 15.01 -7.66 0.52
N ILE A 503 13.77 -7.15 0.61
CA ILE A 503 13.06 -6.94 1.88
C ILE A 503 11.61 -7.41 1.73
N ASP A 504 11.27 -8.49 2.43
CA ASP A 504 9.95 -9.09 2.32
C ASP A 504 8.90 -8.28 3.10
N PHE A 505 7.70 -8.17 2.55
CA PHE A 505 6.54 -7.56 3.19
C PHE A 505 5.62 -8.67 3.66
N PHE A 506 5.42 -8.74 4.98
CA PHE A 506 4.61 -9.78 5.61
C PHE A 506 3.43 -9.18 6.36
N ALA A 507 2.22 -9.73 6.18
CA ALA A 507 1.01 -9.38 6.93
C ALA A 507 0.61 -7.88 6.90
N GLY A 508 0.81 -7.20 5.77
CA GLY A 508 0.43 -5.80 5.60
C GLY A 508 0.38 -5.37 4.13
N THR A 509 -0.39 -4.33 3.82
CA THR A 509 -0.42 -3.72 2.48
C THR A 509 0.51 -2.52 2.37
N PHE A 510 0.87 -2.19 1.12
CA PHE A 510 1.43 -0.88 0.77
C PHE A 510 0.46 0.02 -0.02
N LEU A 511 0.60 1.33 0.16
CA LEU A 511 0.00 2.38 -0.67
C LEU A 511 1.03 3.44 -1.03
N PHE A 512 1.16 3.72 -2.32
CA PHE A 512 1.87 4.88 -2.83
C PHE A 512 0.89 5.77 -3.57
N HIS A 513 0.71 6.99 -3.12
CA HIS A 513 -0.17 7.96 -3.78
C HIS A 513 0.65 9.14 -4.33
N LYS A 514 0.39 9.51 -5.59
CA LYS A 514 1.10 10.56 -6.34
C LYS A 514 2.63 10.46 -6.24
N SER A 515 3.11 9.23 -6.21
CA SER A 515 4.50 8.85 -6.03
C SER A 515 5.04 8.28 -7.35
N SER A 516 6.27 8.62 -7.71
CA SER A 516 6.87 8.32 -9.01
C SER A 516 8.26 7.71 -8.87
N PHE A 517 8.67 6.96 -9.90
CA PHE A 517 9.98 6.30 -9.98
C PHE A 517 10.26 5.32 -8.83
N ILE A 518 9.19 4.71 -8.30
CA ILE A 518 9.28 3.70 -7.25
C ILE A 518 9.71 2.36 -7.86
N LEU A 519 10.65 1.67 -7.20
CA LEU A 519 11.07 0.32 -7.56
C LEU A 519 10.85 -0.64 -6.38
N PHE A 520 10.18 -1.75 -6.64
CA PHE A 520 10.27 -2.97 -5.84
C PHE A 520 11.00 -4.04 -6.66
N GLU A 521 12.10 -4.57 -6.13
CA GLU A 521 12.95 -5.56 -6.81
C GLU A 521 13.42 -6.69 -5.87
N ASP A 522 13.12 -7.94 -6.20
CA ASP A 522 13.46 -9.13 -5.38
C ASP A 522 12.76 -9.11 -4.01
N LEU A 523 11.42 -9.06 -4.01
CA LEU A 523 10.58 -8.99 -2.79
C LEU A 523 9.47 -10.04 -2.82
N LYS A 524 9.08 -10.49 -1.64
CA LYS A 524 7.84 -11.24 -1.43
C LYS A 524 6.81 -10.41 -0.65
N PHE A 525 5.58 -10.40 -1.13
CA PHE A 525 4.41 -9.83 -0.45
C PHE A 525 3.51 -10.98 -0.02
N SER A 526 3.53 -11.31 1.28
CA SER A 526 2.76 -12.43 1.84
C SER A 526 1.69 -11.92 2.80
N HIS A 527 0.49 -12.49 2.75
CA HIS A 527 -0.60 -12.14 3.69
C HIS A 527 -0.95 -10.65 3.71
N SER A 528 -0.80 -9.93 2.59
CA SER A 528 -1.08 -8.49 2.55
C SER A 528 -2.51 -8.16 3.01
N TRP A 529 -3.47 -9.08 2.88
CA TRP A 529 -4.85 -8.91 3.34
C TRP A 529 -5.43 -10.20 3.90
N GLU A 530 -6.35 -10.07 4.86
CA GLU A 530 -7.02 -11.19 5.52
C GLU A 530 -8.54 -11.11 5.36
N ALA A 531 -9.20 -12.26 5.37
CA ALA A 531 -10.64 -12.38 5.48
C ALA A 531 -11.15 -11.67 6.74
N GLY A 532 -12.23 -10.88 6.62
CA GLY A 532 -12.81 -10.18 7.77
C GLY A 532 -12.16 -8.83 8.13
N ILE A 533 -10.99 -8.47 7.58
CA ILE A 533 -10.37 -7.13 7.76
C ILE A 533 -11.18 -5.97 7.10
N SER A 534 -12.35 -6.24 6.53
CA SER A 534 -13.10 -5.22 5.81
C SER A 534 -13.76 -4.20 6.74
N TYR A 535 -13.41 -2.91 6.60
CA TYR A 535 -14.17 -1.73 7.09
C TYR A 535 -15.61 -1.60 6.54
N ILE A 536 -16.09 -2.64 5.87
CA ILE A 536 -17.34 -2.62 5.13
C ILE A 536 -18.42 -3.17 6.04
N SER A 537 -19.29 -2.30 6.52
CA SER A 537 -20.64 -2.71 6.91
C SER A 537 -21.34 -3.31 5.68
N ALA A 538 -22.12 -4.36 5.89
CA ALA A 538 -22.87 -5.03 4.82
C ALA A 538 -23.59 -3.98 3.93
N GLY A 539 -23.27 -3.96 2.62
CA GLY A 539 -23.87 -3.03 1.66
C GLY A 539 -23.01 -1.82 1.20
N ASN A 540 -21.80 -1.62 1.73
CA ASN A 540 -20.88 -0.57 1.26
C ASN A 540 -19.62 -1.12 0.55
N PRO A 541 -19.69 -1.57 -0.72
CA PRO A 541 -18.58 -2.21 -1.44
C PRO A 541 -17.43 -1.26 -1.83
N GLY A 542 -17.40 -0.02 -1.32
CA GLY A 542 -16.71 1.12 -1.93
C GLY A 542 -15.22 1.31 -1.61
N TYR A 543 -14.61 0.49 -0.75
CA TYR A 543 -13.22 0.72 -0.37
C TYR A 543 -12.22 -0.04 -1.24
N PRO A 544 -11.12 0.60 -1.62
CA PRO A 544 -10.11 -0.08 -2.39
C PRO A 544 -9.31 -0.96 -1.38
N ARG A 545 -9.25 -2.29 -1.57
CA ARG A 545 -8.45 -3.28 -0.77
C ARG A 545 -7.19 -3.86 -1.43
N GLY A 546 -6.13 -4.09 -0.65
CA GLY A 546 -4.86 -4.66 -1.12
C GLY A 546 -3.81 -3.63 -1.54
N ASN A 547 -2.73 -4.11 -2.16
CA ASN A 547 -1.52 -3.31 -2.46
C ASN A 547 -1.71 -2.34 -3.63
N ARG A 548 -1.14 -1.13 -3.54
CA ARG A 548 -1.41 -0.07 -4.53
C ARG A 548 -0.31 0.93 -4.86
N PHE A 549 -0.34 1.31 -6.13
CA PHE A 549 0.07 2.62 -6.61
C PHE A 549 -1.15 3.39 -7.12
N ARG A 550 -1.25 4.66 -6.74
CA ARG A 550 -2.34 5.55 -7.16
C ARG A 550 -1.75 6.87 -7.66
N PHE A 551 -1.95 7.18 -8.94
CA PHE A 551 -1.30 8.30 -9.65
C PHE A 551 0.24 8.23 -9.63
N GLY A 552 0.93 9.26 -10.15
CA GLY A 552 2.37 9.25 -10.38
C GLY A 552 2.77 8.57 -11.69
N THR A 553 4.09 8.37 -11.88
CA THR A 553 4.65 7.81 -13.12
C THR A 553 5.83 6.85 -12.86
N ASN A 554 6.07 5.92 -13.79
CA ASN A 554 7.26 5.07 -13.83
C ASN A 554 7.47 4.17 -12.59
N ASN A 555 6.39 3.72 -11.96
CA ASN A 555 6.46 2.77 -10.84
C ASN A 555 6.63 1.34 -11.36
N THR A 556 7.65 0.65 -10.85
CA THR A 556 8.12 -0.66 -11.32
C THR A 556 8.07 -1.68 -10.19
N VAL A 557 7.56 -2.87 -10.50
CA VAL A 557 7.63 -4.06 -9.65
C VAL A 557 8.28 -5.18 -10.45
N ARG A 558 9.39 -5.69 -9.94
CA ARG A 558 10.24 -6.65 -10.64
C ARG A 558 10.67 -7.80 -9.73
N ASN A 559 10.70 -9.02 -10.26
CA ASN A 559 11.19 -10.20 -9.53
C ASN A 559 10.47 -10.40 -8.18
N CYS A 560 9.15 -10.23 -8.18
CA CYS A 560 8.37 -10.27 -6.94
C CYS A 560 7.42 -11.45 -6.89
N ILE A 561 7.07 -11.87 -5.67
CA ILE A 561 6.05 -12.88 -5.40
C ILE A 561 4.92 -12.23 -4.59
N PHE A 562 3.67 -12.49 -4.97
CA PHE A 562 2.48 -12.09 -4.21
C PHE A 562 1.67 -13.34 -3.86
N GLU A 563 1.51 -13.63 -2.57
CA GLU A 563 0.84 -14.85 -2.12
C GLU A 563 0.03 -14.71 -0.83
N TYR A 564 -0.96 -15.60 -0.72
CA TYR A 564 -1.85 -15.71 0.45
C TYR A 564 -2.59 -14.40 0.76
N ILE A 565 -2.95 -13.64 -0.28
CA ILE A 565 -3.70 -12.39 -0.17
C ILE A 565 -5.18 -12.68 -0.35
N ASN A 566 -5.94 -12.55 0.73
CA ASN A 566 -7.35 -12.97 0.77
C ASN A 566 -8.25 -11.75 0.51
N ASP A 567 -9.29 -11.87 -0.32
CA ASP A 567 -10.33 -10.84 -0.50
C ASP A 567 -9.80 -9.41 -0.80
N ALA A 568 -8.69 -9.32 -1.53
CA ALA A 568 -8.05 -8.07 -1.91
C ALA A 568 -7.17 -8.21 -3.15
N ARG A 569 -6.83 -7.07 -3.78
CA ARG A 569 -5.93 -7.08 -4.95
C ARG A 569 -4.52 -7.38 -4.51
N ALA A 570 -3.90 -8.36 -5.17
CA ALA A 570 -2.47 -8.61 -5.03
C ALA A 570 -1.65 -7.35 -5.35
N ILE A 571 -2.02 -6.63 -6.42
CA ILE A 571 -1.49 -5.30 -6.75
C ILE A 571 -2.42 -4.52 -7.69
N HIS A 572 -2.48 -3.20 -7.55
CA HIS A 572 -3.19 -2.31 -8.47
C HIS A 572 -2.45 -1.00 -8.76
N TRP A 573 -2.30 -0.67 -10.04
CA TRP A 573 -1.81 0.64 -10.50
C TRP A 573 -2.99 1.47 -11.04
N GLY A 574 -3.57 2.30 -10.18
CA GLY A 574 -4.69 3.18 -10.54
C GLY A 574 -4.21 4.58 -10.91
N GLY A 575 -4.37 5.02 -12.15
CA GLY A 575 -3.95 6.35 -12.57
C GLY A 575 -2.44 6.53 -12.76
N VAL A 576 -1.63 5.47 -12.68
CA VAL A 576 -0.17 5.55 -12.83
C VAL A 576 0.21 5.63 -14.31
N MET A 577 1.10 6.54 -14.70
CA MET A 577 1.65 6.60 -16.05
C MET A 577 2.84 5.62 -16.18
N TYR A 578 2.89 4.87 -17.28
CA TYR A 578 3.98 3.91 -17.57
C TYR A 578 4.28 2.88 -16.45
N PRO A 579 3.28 2.23 -15.83
CA PRO A 579 3.55 1.20 -14.83
C PRO A 579 4.17 -0.05 -15.49
N LEU A 580 5.13 -0.66 -14.80
CA LEU A 580 5.82 -1.87 -15.24
C LEU A 580 5.73 -2.98 -14.18
N GLY A 581 5.14 -4.12 -14.56
CA GLY A 581 5.28 -5.38 -13.85
C GLY A 581 6.15 -6.34 -14.65
N GLU A 582 7.24 -6.84 -14.07
CA GLU A 582 8.21 -7.71 -14.76
C GLU A 582 8.62 -8.90 -13.87
N ASN A 583 8.54 -10.12 -14.39
CA ASN A 583 8.95 -11.33 -13.65
C ASN A 583 8.25 -11.46 -12.29
N ILE A 584 6.91 -11.47 -12.30
CA ILE A 584 6.09 -11.52 -11.07
C ILE A 584 5.33 -12.84 -11.00
N LEU A 585 5.32 -13.45 -9.81
CA LEU A 585 4.52 -14.63 -9.49
C LEU A 585 3.32 -14.24 -8.59
N PHE A 586 2.11 -14.53 -9.05
CA PHE A 586 0.89 -14.45 -8.25
C PHE A 586 0.40 -15.86 -7.94
N GLN A 587 0.37 -16.26 -6.67
CA GLN A 587 -0.08 -17.60 -6.28
C GLN A 587 -0.90 -17.64 -4.99
N TYR A 588 -1.86 -18.56 -4.88
CA TYR A 588 -2.66 -18.79 -3.68
C TYR A 588 -3.42 -17.55 -3.18
N ASN A 589 -3.84 -16.68 -4.09
CA ASN A 589 -4.56 -15.46 -3.76
C ASN A 589 -6.08 -15.64 -3.93
N ASP A 590 -6.79 -15.07 -2.96
CA ASP A 590 -8.23 -15.04 -2.79
C ASP A 590 -8.89 -16.41 -2.55
N TRP A 591 -9.88 -16.43 -1.66
CA TRP A 591 -10.58 -17.66 -1.23
C TRP A 591 -11.99 -17.76 -1.80
N PHE A 592 -12.56 -16.63 -2.23
CA PHE A 592 -14.00 -16.52 -2.40
C PHE A 592 -14.43 -16.45 -3.85
N LYS A 593 -15.54 -17.13 -4.15
CA LYS A 593 -16.00 -17.32 -5.52
C LYS A 593 -16.60 -16.14 -6.20
N ASN A 594 -17.21 -15.28 -5.39
CA ASN A 594 -17.96 -14.12 -5.83
C ASN A 594 -17.11 -12.85 -5.91
N THR A 595 -15.81 -12.92 -5.59
CA THR A 595 -14.88 -11.81 -5.72
C THR A 595 -13.92 -12.01 -6.88
N VAL A 596 -13.56 -10.91 -7.53
CA VAL A 596 -12.44 -10.88 -8.49
C VAL A 596 -11.53 -9.70 -8.16
N TRP A 597 -10.41 -10.03 -7.52
CA TRP A 597 -9.37 -9.08 -7.15
C TRP A 597 -8.12 -9.20 -8.03
N THR A 598 -8.32 -9.15 -9.34
CA THR A 598 -7.25 -9.36 -10.32
C THR A 598 -6.14 -8.30 -10.25
N PRO A 599 -4.85 -8.69 -10.40
CA PRO A 599 -3.76 -7.75 -10.63
C PRO A 599 -4.06 -6.88 -11.85
N SER A 600 -3.97 -5.56 -11.67
CA SER A 600 -4.56 -4.64 -12.65
C SER A 600 -3.90 -3.27 -12.74
N ALA A 601 -4.03 -2.65 -13.92
CA ALA A 601 -3.76 -1.24 -14.13
C ALA A 601 -4.99 -0.56 -14.75
N SER A 602 -5.31 0.65 -14.32
CA SER A 602 -6.44 1.43 -14.86
C SER A 602 -6.11 2.91 -14.94
N ASP A 603 -6.85 3.64 -15.78
CA ASP A 603 -6.82 5.11 -15.87
C ASP A 603 -5.43 5.75 -16.04
N ASN A 604 -4.49 5.04 -16.68
CA ASN A 604 -3.12 5.48 -16.96
C ASN A 604 -3.04 6.55 -18.06
N PHE A 605 -3.71 7.69 -17.83
CA PHE A 605 -3.70 8.87 -18.70
C PHE A 605 -3.67 10.19 -17.89
N ARG A 606 -3.38 11.31 -18.56
CA ARG A 606 -3.33 12.68 -18.02
C ARG A 606 -3.98 13.67 -18.98
N GLY A 607 -4.25 14.89 -18.50
CA GLY A 607 -4.72 16.02 -19.31
C GLY A 607 -6.24 16.09 -19.44
N GLY A 608 -6.86 15.19 -20.21
CA GLY A 608 -8.31 15.20 -20.43
C GLY A 608 -9.13 14.53 -19.31
N LYS A 609 -10.46 14.67 -19.37
CA LYS A 609 -11.39 14.01 -18.42
C LYS A 609 -11.58 12.51 -18.68
N LYS A 610 -11.27 12.06 -19.90
CA LYS A 610 -11.38 10.67 -20.35
C LYS A 610 -10.18 10.32 -21.22
N TRP A 611 -9.79 9.04 -21.25
CA TRP A 611 -8.61 8.59 -22.00
C TRP A 611 -8.67 8.90 -23.50
N TRP A 612 -9.87 9.01 -24.07
CA TRP A 612 -10.11 9.31 -25.49
C TRP A 612 -10.24 10.80 -25.81
N SER A 613 -10.11 11.70 -24.83
CA SER A 613 -10.12 13.13 -25.11
C SER A 613 -8.89 13.52 -25.95
N ALA A 614 -9.02 14.46 -26.88
CA ALA A 614 -7.92 14.91 -27.72
C ALA A 614 -6.75 15.50 -26.90
N SER A 615 -7.03 16.04 -25.72
CA SER A 615 -6.03 16.56 -24.78
C SER A 615 -5.42 15.48 -23.86
N SER A 616 -5.80 14.21 -24.02
CA SER A 616 -5.31 13.13 -23.15
C SER A 616 -4.02 12.50 -23.66
N SER A 617 -3.04 12.40 -22.78
CA SER A 617 -1.83 11.58 -23.00
C SER A 617 -1.95 10.27 -22.23
N VAL A 618 -1.68 9.14 -22.88
CA VAL A 618 -1.74 7.80 -22.26
C VAL A 618 -0.34 7.28 -22.01
N GLY A 619 -0.06 6.88 -20.76
CA GLY A 619 1.20 6.25 -20.37
C GLY A 619 1.00 4.74 -20.29
N GLY A 620 1.20 4.03 -21.39
CA GLY A 620 0.86 2.61 -21.54
C GLY A 620 1.40 1.71 -20.43
N SER A 621 0.63 0.71 -20.02
CA SER A 621 1.04 -0.25 -18.98
C SER A 621 1.75 -1.47 -19.57
N THR A 622 2.78 -1.99 -18.89
CA THR A 622 3.53 -3.17 -19.36
C THR A 622 3.52 -4.27 -18.31
N PHE A 623 3.18 -5.48 -18.73
CA PHE A 623 3.25 -6.70 -17.93
C PHE A 623 4.06 -7.73 -18.71
N ARG A 624 5.20 -8.17 -18.19
CA ARG A 624 6.00 -9.20 -18.86
C ARG A 624 6.59 -10.24 -17.92
N TYR A 625 6.76 -11.46 -18.42
CA TYR A 625 7.22 -12.60 -17.60
C TYR A 625 6.33 -12.83 -16.37
N ILE A 626 5.01 -12.71 -16.53
CA ILE A 626 4.07 -12.86 -15.42
C ILE A 626 3.62 -14.30 -15.30
N THR A 627 3.72 -14.88 -14.11
CA THR A 627 3.08 -16.17 -13.79
C THR A 627 1.94 -15.93 -12.81
N SER A 628 0.75 -16.44 -13.12
CA SER A 628 -0.39 -16.47 -12.19
C SER A 628 -0.93 -17.88 -12.12
N LYS A 629 -0.96 -18.48 -10.92
CA LYS A 629 -1.42 -19.86 -10.71
C LYS A 629 -2.19 -20.01 -9.40
N GLN A 630 -3.18 -20.88 -9.36
CA GLN A 630 -3.86 -21.27 -8.11
C GLN A 630 -4.47 -20.07 -7.37
N ASN A 631 -5.11 -19.18 -8.12
CA ASN A 631 -5.77 -18.00 -7.59
C ASN A 631 -7.26 -18.11 -7.86
N HIS A 632 -8.07 -17.63 -6.90
CA HIS A 632 -9.48 -17.32 -7.16
C HIS A 632 -9.63 -15.95 -7.85
N THR A 633 -8.61 -15.10 -7.77
CA THR A 633 -8.59 -13.83 -8.51
C THR A 633 -8.61 -14.06 -10.02
N GLY A 634 -9.23 -13.16 -10.79
CA GLY A 634 -9.02 -13.12 -12.25
C GLY A 634 -7.53 -13.00 -12.61
N GLY A 635 -7.12 -13.42 -13.82
CA GLY A 635 -5.69 -13.51 -14.16
C GLY A 635 -4.96 -12.16 -14.23
N LEU A 636 -5.24 -11.34 -15.24
CA LEU A 636 -4.69 -9.99 -15.41
C LEU A 636 -5.73 -9.04 -16.01
N GLN A 637 -5.75 -7.79 -15.54
CA GLN A 637 -6.43 -6.66 -16.19
C GLN A 637 -5.44 -5.54 -16.51
N PRO A 638 -4.73 -5.62 -17.65
CA PRO A 638 -3.83 -4.57 -18.10
C PRO A 638 -4.58 -3.28 -18.44
N GLY A 639 -3.93 -2.13 -18.27
CA GLY A 639 -4.49 -0.81 -18.54
C GLY A 639 -4.51 -0.44 -20.03
N LEU A 640 -4.63 0.87 -20.29
CA LEU A 640 -4.64 1.46 -21.63
C LEU A 640 -3.32 1.23 -22.35
N LYS A 641 -3.38 1.07 -23.69
CA LYS A 641 -2.23 0.86 -24.58
C LYS A 641 -1.23 -0.15 -24.03
N SER A 642 -1.75 -1.24 -23.49
CA SER A 642 -0.95 -2.18 -22.71
C SER A 642 -0.16 -3.15 -23.58
N LEU A 643 1.04 -3.52 -23.12
CA LEU A 643 1.80 -4.67 -23.60
C LEU A 643 1.73 -5.78 -22.55
N VAL A 644 1.27 -6.97 -22.97
CA VAL A 644 1.43 -8.21 -22.20
C VAL A 644 2.28 -9.18 -23.00
N GLU A 645 3.38 -9.66 -22.43
CA GLU A 645 4.22 -10.65 -23.10
C GLU A 645 4.85 -11.68 -22.16
N TYR A 646 5.07 -12.90 -22.62
CA TYR A 646 5.62 -13.98 -21.79
C TYR A 646 4.80 -14.22 -20.51
N ALA A 647 3.47 -14.06 -20.59
CA ALA A 647 2.57 -14.32 -19.47
C ALA A 647 2.14 -15.79 -19.47
N ARG A 648 2.22 -16.44 -18.32
CA ARG A 648 1.71 -17.79 -18.08
C ARG A 648 0.63 -17.70 -17.00
N ILE A 649 -0.63 -17.71 -17.42
CA ILE A 649 -1.78 -17.70 -16.52
C ILE A 649 -2.39 -19.08 -16.56
N GLN A 650 -2.41 -19.74 -15.42
CA GLN A 650 -2.90 -21.10 -15.34
C GLN A 650 -3.66 -21.42 -14.07
N ASP A 651 -4.44 -22.50 -14.10
CA ASP A 651 -5.05 -23.12 -12.92
C ASP A 651 -5.77 -22.09 -12.03
N GLN A 652 -6.58 -21.23 -12.67
CA GLN A 652 -7.35 -20.20 -11.99
C GLN A 652 -8.72 -20.77 -11.61
N TYR A 653 -9.31 -20.35 -10.49
CA TYR A 653 -10.61 -20.85 -10.01
C TYR A 653 -11.77 -19.90 -10.34
N ILE A 654 -11.75 -19.27 -11.52
CA ILE A 654 -12.69 -18.18 -11.84
C ILE A 654 -14.09 -18.73 -12.15
N ASN A 655 -15.03 -18.53 -11.22
CA ASN A 655 -16.43 -18.94 -11.37
C ASN A 655 -17.41 -17.81 -11.75
N ILE A 656 -16.90 -16.58 -11.94
CA ILE A 656 -17.70 -15.39 -12.31
C ILE A 656 -17.30 -14.84 -13.67
N ASP A 657 -17.83 -13.66 -14.04
CA ASP A 657 -17.52 -13.05 -15.33
C ASP A 657 -16.08 -12.54 -15.44
N GLY A 658 -15.16 -13.45 -15.81
CA GLY A 658 -13.73 -13.19 -15.89
C GLY A 658 -13.00 -13.89 -17.04
N SER A 659 -11.67 -13.72 -17.06
CA SER A 659 -10.76 -14.38 -17.98
C SER A 659 -9.33 -14.39 -17.44
N GLY A 660 -8.45 -15.19 -18.06
CA GLY A 660 -7.02 -15.12 -17.82
C GLY A 660 -6.47 -13.73 -18.12
N ILE A 661 -6.67 -13.19 -19.31
CA ILE A 661 -6.36 -11.78 -19.63
C ILE A 661 -7.63 -11.05 -20.05
N GLN A 662 -8.05 -10.05 -19.28
CA GLN A 662 -9.25 -9.26 -19.54
C GLN A 662 -8.92 -7.81 -19.89
N ARG A 663 -9.56 -7.28 -20.93
CA ARG A 663 -9.51 -5.84 -21.26
C ARG A 663 -10.91 -5.30 -21.59
N THR A 664 -11.25 -4.17 -20.99
CA THR A 664 -12.43 -3.37 -21.35
C THR A 664 -12.20 -2.56 -22.63
N ARG A 665 -13.23 -1.90 -23.19
CA ARG A 665 -13.15 -1.10 -24.45
C ARG A 665 -11.86 -0.27 -24.55
N GLY A 666 -11.60 0.54 -23.53
CA GLY A 666 -10.42 1.41 -23.51
C GLY A 666 -9.13 0.62 -23.42
N ASN A 667 -9.05 -0.34 -22.50
CA ASN A 667 -7.83 -1.11 -22.27
C ASN A 667 -7.46 -2.00 -23.46
N ALA A 668 -8.44 -2.45 -24.24
CA ALA A 668 -8.25 -3.20 -25.48
C ALA A 668 -7.72 -2.33 -26.62
N THR A 669 -8.03 -1.03 -26.62
CA THR A 669 -7.66 -0.10 -27.69
C THR A 669 -6.15 0.04 -27.84
N ASN A 670 -5.62 -0.31 -29.02
CA ASN A 670 -4.17 -0.30 -29.32
C ASN A 670 -3.34 -1.13 -28.31
N SER A 671 -3.91 -2.20 -27.78
CA SER A 671 -3.21 -3.11 -26.87
C SER A 671 -2.48 -4.22 -27.63
N THR A 672 -1.47 -4.82 -27.01
CA THR A 672 -0.75 -5.98 -27.53
C THR A 672 -0.71 -7.10 -26.51
N THR A 673 -0.92 -8.35 -26.96
CA THR A 673 -0.60 -9.57 -26.22
C THR A 673 0.21 -10.50 -27.11
N ARG A 674 1.35 -11.01 -26.61
CA ARG A 674 2.18 -11.94 -27.38
C ARG A 674 2.97 -12.94 -26.55
N TYR A 675 3.30 -14.09 -27.13
CA TYR A 675 4.16 -15.11 -26.50
C TYR A 675 3.64 -15.54 -25.12
N SER A 676 2.34 -15.82 -25.01
CA SER A 676 1.69 -16.09 -23.72
C SER A 676 0.92 -17.42 -23.71
N TRP A 677 0.72 -17.97 -22.52
CA TRP A 677 0.03 -19.23 -22.26
C TRP A 677 -1.12 -19.02 -21.27
N LEU A 678 -2.32 -19.45 -21.65
CA LEU A 678 -3.57 -19.26 -20.89
C LEU A 678 -4.23 -20.62 -20.69
N LEU A 679 -3.89 -21.31 -19.61
CA LEU A 679 -4.14 -22.75 -19.45
C LEU A 679 -5.06 -23.02 -18.27
N ASN A 680 -6.20 -23.68 -18.44
CA ASN A 680 -7.11 -23.95 -17.31
C ASN A 680 -7.52 -22.68 -16.54
N THR A 681 -7.80 -21.58 -17.23
CA THR A 681 -8.35 -20.33 -16.67
C THR A 681 -9.87 -20.39 -16.46
N GLN A 682 -10.48 -21.52 -16.82
CA GLN A 682 -11.83 -21.97 -16.46
C GLN A 682 -12.98 -21.30 -17.21
N ARG A 683 -12.90 -19.99 -17.48
CA ARG A 683 -13.90 -19.28 -18.30
C ARG A 683 -13.37 -18.91 -19.67
N ASN A 684 -12.70 -17.76 -19.79
CA ASN A 684 -12.03 -17.38 -21.03
C ASN A 684 -10.51 -17.38 -20.81
N GLY A 685 -9.73 -17.88 -21.77
CA GLY A 685 -8.28 -17.66 -21.77
C GLY A 685 -7.99 -16.18 -21.88
N MET A 686 -8.41 -15.56 -22.98
CA MET A 686 -8.32 -14.11 -23.21
C MET A 686 -9.68 -13.52 -23.58
N ARG A 687 -10.00 -12.34 -23.05
CA ARG A 687 -11.25 -11.65 -23.32
C ARG A 687 -11.08 -10.14 -23.53
N LEU A 688 -11.64 -9.64 -24.63
CA LEU A 688 -11.91 -8.22 -24.86
C LEU A 688 -13.41 -8.01 -24.67
N ASP A 689 -13.84 -7.31 -23.62
CA ASP A 689 -15.26 -7.23 -23.28
C ASP A 689 -15.64 -6.07 -22.34
N SER A 690 -16.81 -5.49 -22.59
CA SER A 690 -17.52 -4.52 -21.74
C SER A 690 -18.94 -4.32 -22.31
N SER A 691 -19.57 -3.14 -22.12
CA SER A 691 -20.73 -2.75 -22.92
C SER A 691 -20.40 -2.79 -24.42
N CYS A 692 -19.22 -2.29 -24.78
CA CYS A 692 -18.57 -2.40 -26.09
C CYS A 692 -17.23 -3.13 -25.97
N GLY A 693 -16.88 -3.92 -26.97
CA GLY A 693 -15.51 -4.33 -27.26
C GLY A 693 -14.63 -3.14 -27.66
N GLY A 694 -13.31 -3.30 -27.55
CA GLY A 694 -12.35 -2.28 -27.97
C GLY A 694 -12.00 -2.38 -29.45
N THR A 695 -10.96 -1.69 -29.88
CA THR A 695 -10.49 -1.76 -31.28
C THR A 695 -8.99 -1.94 -31.36
N ASP A 696 -8.47 -2.30 -32.53
CA ASP A 696 -7.03 -2.16 -32.83
C ASP A 696 -6.07 -2.97 -31.91
N ALA A 697 -6.60 -3.95 -31.17
CA ALA A 697 -5.80 -4.90 -30.40
C ALA A 697 -4.99 -5.83 -31.31
N VAL A 698 -3.75 -6.12 -30.91
CA VAL A 698 -2.86 -7.08 -31.57
C VAL A 698 -2.65 -8.27 -30.65
N ILE A 699 -3.02 -9.47 -31.11
CA ILE A 699 -2.88 -10.70 -30.35
C ILE A 699 -2.13 -11.70 -31.23
N HIS A 700 -0.93 -12.11 -30.82
CA HIS A 700 -0.20 -13.09 -31.62
C HIS A 700 0.73 -14.02 -30.87
N ASN A 701 0.91 -15.24 -31.38
CA ASN A 701 1.72 -16.27 -30.71
C ASN A 701 1.23 -16.54 -29.28
N VAL A 702 -0.08 -16.72 -29.13
CA VAL A 702 -0.72 -16.99 -27.83
C VAL A 702 -1.34 -18.38 -27.88
N VAL A 703 -1.04 -19.17 -26.85
CA VAL A 703 -1.62 -20.49 -26.63
C VAL A 703 -2.66 -20.38 -25.54
N SER A 704 -3.83 -20.97 -25.78
CA SER A 704 -4.89 -21.05 -24.79
C SER A 704 -5.56 -22.41 -24.86
N GLY A 705 -5.63 -23.12 -23.73
CA GLY A 705 -6.31 -24.41 -23.70
C GLY A 705 -6.73 -24.90 -22.31
N GLY A 706 -7.58 -25.92 -22.28
CA GLY A 706 -8.24 -26.39 -21.06
C GLY A 706 -9.29 -25.40 -20.51
N ASN A 707 -9.77 -24.48 -21.37
CA ASN A 707 -10.66 -23.37 -21.00
C ASN A 707 -12.06 -23.61 -21.54
N LYS A 708 -13.10 -23.02 -20.94
CA LYS A 708 -14.43 -23.02 -21.59
C LYS A 708 -14.39 -22.33 -22.95
N ILE A 709 -13.71 -21.19 -23.05
CA ILE A 709 -13.42 -20.49 -24.30
C ILE A 709 -11.94 -20.10 -24.32
N ALA A 710 -11.23 -20.35 -25.41
CA ALA A 710 -9.83 -19.94 -25.47
C ALA A 710 -9.71 -18.42 -25.73
N PHE A 711 -10.25 -17.93 -26.84
CA PHE A 711 -10.23 -16.51 -27.19
C PHE A 711 -11.64 -15.94 -27.38
N ARG A 712 -11.96 -14.85 -26.66
CA ARG A 712 -13.18 -14.06 -26.87
C ARG A 712 -12.81 -12.61 -27.20
N LEU A 713 -12.61 -12.33 -28.48
CA LEU A 713 -12.09 -11.06 -28.99
C LEU A 713 -13.24 -10.25 -29.62
N LYS A 714 -14.01 -9.57 -28.77
CA LYS A 714 -15.08 -8.67 -29.21
C LYS A 714 -14.53 -7.29 -29.55
N GLY A 715 -15.19 -6.61 -30.49
CA GLY A 715 -14.74 -5.31 -30.98
C GLY A 715 -14.51 -5.35 -32.48
N ASP A 716 -13.60 -4.53 -32.99
CA ASP A 716 -13.26 -4.52 -34.42
C ASP A 716 -11.82 -4.06 -34.69
N ARG A 717 -11.33 -4.26 -35.92
CA ARG A 717 -9.95 -3.94 -36.35
C ARG A 717 -8.86 -4.63 -35.53
N HIS A 718 -9.17 -5.77 -34.95
CA HIS A 718 -8.19 -6.58 -34.26
C HIS A 718 -7.27 -7.27 -35.25
N ARG A 719 -6.00 -7.48 -34.88
CA ARG A 719 -5.06 -8.32 -35.62
C ARG A 719 -4.73 -9.53 -34.76
N ALA A 720 -5.35 -10.66 -35.08
CA ALA A 720 -5.20 -11.92 -34.38
C ALA A 720 -4.47 -12.92 -35.28
N PHE A 721 -3.29 -13.42 -34.88
CA PHE A 721 -2.56 -14.38 -35.71
C PHE A 721 -1.61 -15.29 -34.92
N HIS A 722 -1.33 -16.51 -35.39
CA HIS A 722 -0.59 -17.51 -34.61
C HIS A 722 -1.24 -17.79 -33.26
N LEU A 723 -2.56 -17.95 -33.25
CA LEU A 723 -3.32 -18.36 -32.08
C LEU A 723 -3.49 -19.87 -32.07
N LEU A 724 -3.33 -20.49 -30.91
CA LEU A 724 -3.69 -21.89 -30.69
C LEU A 724 -4.78 -21.94 -29.63
N GLY A 725 -6.01 -22.22 -30.05
CA GLY A 725 -7.12 -22.59 -29.17
C GLY A 725 -7.31 -24.10 -29.22
N TYR A 726 -7.15 -24.75 -28.08
CA TYR A 726 -7.12 -26.21 -27.97
C TYR A 726 -7.78 -26.68 -26.67
N ASP A 727 -8.37 -27.86 -26.68
CA ASP A 727 -9.07 -28.48 -25.56
C ASP A 727 -10.05 -27.52 -24.87
N THR A 728 -10.94 -26.94 -25.66
CA THR A 728 -12.00 -26.07 -25.13
C THR A 728 -13.34 -26.79 -25.03
N ASN A 729 -14.19 -26.32 -24.11
CA ASN A 729 -15.53 -26.87 -23.90
C ASN A 729 -16.63 -26.14 -24.71
N GLN A 730 -16.31 -25.02 -25.38
CA GLN A 730 -17.29 -24.25 -26.16
C GLN A 730 -16.72 -23.64 -27.45
N ASN A 731 -15.73 -22.74 -27.35
CA ASN A 731 -15.13 -22.07 -28.51
C ASN A 731 -13.62 -21.97 -28.34
N ASP A 732 -12.88 -22.34 -29.38
CA ASP A 732 -11.44 -22.09 -29.44
C ASP A 732 -11.20 -20.62 -29.74
N ILE A 733 -11.80 -20.12 -30.82
CA ILE A 733 -11.65 -18.74 -31.25
C ILE A 733 -13.03 -18.13 -31.49
N SER A 734 -13.37 -17.09 -30.73
CA SER A 734 -14.59 -16.30 -30.84
C SER A 734 -14.24 -14.84 -31.16
N MET A 735 -14.58 -14.42 -32.37
CA MET A 735 -14.51 -13.05 -32.89
C MET A 735 -15.90 -12.65 -33.42
N PRO A 736 -16.87 -12.35 -32.52
CA PRO A 736 -18.27 -12.23 -32.90
C PRO A 736 -18.60 -10.92 -33.62
N ARG A 737 -19.75 -10.90 -34.32
CA ARG A 737 -20.31 -9.73 -35.03
C ARG A 737 -20.83 -8.63 -34.10
N ASN A 738 -21.11 -8.92 -32.83
CA ASN A 738 -21.68 -7.95 -31.90
C ASN A 738 -20.59 -7.17 -31.14
N LYS A 739 -21.02 -6.30 -30.22
CA LYS A 739 -20.16 -5.56 -29.30
C LYS A 739 -19.18 -4.57 -29.93
N TYR A 740 -19.28 -4.25 -31.23
CA TYR A 740 -18.64 -3.06 -31.76
C TYR A 740 -19.64 -1.90 -31.75
N CYS A 741 -19.25 -0.80 -31.12
CA CYS A 741 -20.11 0.36 -31.00
C CYS A 741 -19.82 1.41 -32.08
N GLY A 742 -18.59 1.46 -32.60
CA GLY A 742 -18.11 2.52 -33.47
C GLY A 742 -16.88 3.22 -32.89
N ASP A 743 -16.36 4.19 -33.66
CA ASP A 743 -15.09 4.87 -33.38
C ASP A 743 -15.24 6.15 -32.57
N ASP A 744 -16.46 6.62 -32.34
CA ASP A 744 -16.72 7.78 -31.50
C ASP A 744 -17.11 7.32 -30.08
N PRO A 745 -16.16 7.22 -29.14
CA PRO A 745 -16.47 6.80 -27.77
C PRO A 745 -17.41 7.73 -27.00
N VAL A 746 -17.71 8.93 -27.52
CA VAL A 746 -18.68 9.86 -26.92
C VAL A 746 -20.10 9.49 -27.33
N ASN A 747 -20.33 9.23 -28.61
CA ASN A 747 -21.66 9.03 -29.17
C ASN A 747 -22.02 7.54 -29.36
N ASP A 748 -21.02 6.70 -29.63
CA ASP A 748 -21.18 5.29 -29.91
C ASP A 748 -21.15 4.46 -28.61
N LYS A 749 -22.30 4.37 -27.96
CA LYS A 749 -22.47 3.67 -26.67
C LYS A 749 -23.23 2.35 -26.76
N SER A 750 -23.86 2.07 -27.91
CA SER A 750 -24.62 0.85 -28.16
C SER A 750 -24.00 0.04 -29.30
N GLU A 751 -24.16 -1.28 -29.24
CA GLU A 751 -23.60 -2.24 -30.22
C GLU A 751 -24.36 -2.27 -31.55
N THR A 752 -24.49 -1.12 -32.21
CA THR A 752 -25.24 -0.96 -33.46
C THR A 752 -24.42 -1.27 -34.71
N MET A 753 -23.11 -1.47 -34.57
CA MET A 753 -22.17 -1.69 -35.68
C MET A 753 -21.71 -3.15 -35.74
N ALA A 754 -21.42 -3.64 -36.94
CA ALA A 754 -20.90 -4.99 -37.14
C ALA A 754 -19.45 -5.10 -36.69
N GLY A 755 -19.21 -5.79 -35.57
CA GLY A 755 -17.90 -6.08 -35.03
C GLY A 755 -17.14 -7.12 -35.85
N ASN A 756 -15.82 -7.09 -35.70
CA ASN A 756 -14.82 -7.94 -36.35
C ASN A 756 -14.82 -7.95 -37.89
N LEU A 757 -15.69 -7.18 -38.54
CA LEU A 757 -15.76 -7.08 -40.00
C LEU A 757 -14.43 -6.59 -40.60
N ASN A 758 -13.71 -5.73 -39.87
CA ASN A 758 -12.41 -5.19 -40.27
C ASN A 758 -11.24 -5.83 -39.50
N SER A 759 -11.52 -6.82 -38.66
CA SER A 759 -10.49 -7.60 -37.98
C SER A 759 -9.85 -8.63 -38.92
N ARG A 760 -8.64 -9.06 -38.56
CA ARG A 760 -7.90 -10.12 -39.24
C ARG A 760 -7.68 -11.31 -38.32
N LEU A 761 -7.87 -12.52 -38.84
CA LEU A 761 -7.58 -13.79 -38.18
C LEU A 761 -6.74 -14.67 -39.11
N LEU A 762 -5.46 -14.87 -38.80
CA LEU A 762 -4.53 -15.55 -39.71
C LEU A 762 -3.68 -16.61 -39.00
N ASN A 763 -3.20 -17.61 -39.73
CA ASN A 763 -2.21 -18.59 -39.26
C ASN A 763 -2.54 -19.19 -37.88
N SER A 764 -3.79 -19.60 -37.65
CA SER A 764 -4.29 -19.97 -36.32
C SER A 764 -4.94 -21.34 -36.32
N VAL A 765 -4.95 -21.99 -35.15
CA VAL A 765 -5.48 -23.33 -34.96
C VAL A 765 -6.67 -23.24 -34.00
N ALA A 766 -7.82 -23.74 -34.46
CA ALA A 766 -9.03 -23.96 -33.68
C ALA A 766 -9.38 -25.45 -33.76
N GLU A 767 -9.21 -26.16 -32.65
CA GLU A 767 -9.43 -27.61 -32.54
C GLU A 767 -10.85 -28.02 -32.93
N LYS A 768 -11.87 -27.44 -32.27
CA LYS A 768 -13.27 -27.88 -32.30
C LYS A 768 -14.19 -26.84 -32.91
N ASN A 769 -14.09 -25.58 -32.50
CA ASN A 769 -15.11 -24.57 -32.81
C ASN A 769 -14.55 -23.15 -32.98
N ILE A 770 -14.89 -22.54 -34.10
CA ILE A 770 -14.63 -21.13 -34.41
C ILE A 770 -15.96 -20.37 -34.50
N SER A 771 -15.97 -19.11 -34.08
CA SER A 771 -17.06 -18.18 -34.38
C SER A 771 -16.47 -16.83 -34.74
N ALA A 772 -16.15 -16.63 -36.01
CA ALA A 772 -15.35 -15.50 -36.48
C ALA A 772 -16.05 -14.73 -37.60
N HIS A 773 -16.55 -13.53 -37.30
CA HIS A 773 -17.11 -12.60 -38.29
C HIS A 773 -15.99 -11.78 -38.94
N THR A 774 -15.04 -12.47 -39.57
CA THR A 774 -13.86 -11.89 -40.22
C THR A 774 -13.78 -12.36 -41.66
N PRO A 775 -13.27 -11.56 -42.62
CA PRO A 775 -13.09 -12.00 -44.01
C PRO A 775 -12.15 -13.19 -44.17
N ASP A 776 -11.27 -13.44 -43.19
CA ASP A 776 -10.36 -14.59 -43.21
C ASP A 776 -11.04 -15.92 -42.84
N ALA A 777 -12.30 -15.89 -42.39
CA ALA A 777 -13.10 -17.07 -42.05
C ALA A 777 -14.26 -17.30 -43.04
N GLY A 778 -14.13 -16.81 -44.28
CA GLY A 778 -15.17 -16.86 -45.31
C GLY A 778 -15.89 -15.52 -45.49
N ASP A 779 -16.84 -15.44 -46.43
CA ASP A 779 -17.62 -14.22 -46.67
C ASP A 779 -18.45 -13.89 -45.42
N PRO A 780 -18.22 -12.75 -44.73
CA PRO A 780 -18.94 -12.41 -43.51
C PRO A 780 -20.45 -12.23 -43.70
N ASN A 781 -20.92 -11.93 -44.92
CA ASN A 781 -22.35 -11.81 -45.22
C ASN A 781 -23.05 -13.17 -45.33
N ILE A 782 -22.29 -14.23 -45.64
CA ILE A 782 -22.80 -15.60 -45.76
C ILE A 782 -22.65 -16.32 -44.42
N THR A 783 -21.44 -16.29 -43.87
CA THR A 783 -21.11 -17.03 -42.66
C THR A 783 -21.71 -16.39 -41.40
N LEU A 784 -21.92 -15.07 -41.42
CA LEU A 784 -22.38 -14.28 -40.27
C LEU A 784 -21.53 -14.48 -39.00
N GLY A 785 -20.31 -15.03 -39.14
CA GLY A 785 -19.44 -15.45 -38.05
C GLY A 785 -19.86 -16.72 -37.30
N ASN A 786 -20.79 -17.50 -37.83
CA ASN A 786 -21.22 -18.79 -37.26
C ASN A 786 -20.29 -19.92 -37.72
N GLY A 787 -19.76 -20.71 -36.78
CA GLY A 787 -18.84 -21.83 -37.07
C GLY A 787 -19.38 -22.90 -38.01
N ASP A 788 -20.67 -23.19 -37.95
CA ASP A 788 -21.32 -24.19 -38.81
C ASP A 788 -21.37 -23.68 -40.25
N LEU A 789 -21.78 -22.43 -40.44
CA LEU A 789 -21.82 -21.81 -41.75
C LEU A 789 -20.41 -21.61 -42.32
N ILE A 790 -19.40 -21.38 -41.48
CA ILE A 790 -17.99 -21.35 -41.90
C ILE A 790 -17.58 -22.72 -42.46
N ALA A 791 -17.86 -23.81 -41.73
CA ALA A 791 -17.54 -25.17 -42.18
C ALA A 791 -18.28 -25.56 -43.46
N GLU A 792 -19.56 -25.18 -43.59
CA GLU A 792 -20.39 -25.52 -44.75
C GLU A 792 -20.07 -24.69 -46.01
N ASN A 793 -19.74 -23.41 -45.85
CA ASN A 793 -19.69 -22.45 -46.96
C ASN A 793 -18.29 -21.94 -47.29
N THR A 794 -17.24 -22.38 -46.57
CA THR A 794 -15.86 -21.95 -46.81
C THR A 794 -15.00 -23.15 -47.18
N SER A 795 -14.25 -23.06 -48.28
CA SER A 795 -13.42 -24.19 -48.71
C SER A 795 -12.22 -24.39 -47.78
N ASN A 796 -11.83 -25.65 -47.58
CA ASN A 796 -10.61 -25.98 -46.84
C ASN A 796 -9.35 -25.39 -47.49
N GLU A 797 -9.32 -25.24 -48.82
CA GLU A 797 -8.22 -24.56 -49.51
C GLU A 797 -8.12 -23.09 -49.11
N PHE A 798 -9.25 -22.38 -49.01
CA PHE A 798 -9.27 -21.00 -48.55
C PHE A 798 -8.76 -20.91 -47.10
N LEU A 799 -9.35 -21.71 -46.20
CA LEU A 799 -8.98 -21.69 -44.79
C LEU A 799 -7.49 -22.01 -44.59
N LEU A 800 -6.97 -23.08 -45.19
CA LEU A 800 -5.59 -23.52 -44.99
C LEU A 800 -4.56 -22.69 -45.78
N ASN A 801 -4.79 -22.43 -47.07
CA ASN A 801 -3.76 -21.84 -47.93
C ASN A 801 -3.77 -20.32 -47.93
N GLN A 802 -4.95 -19.69 -47.83
CA GLN A 802 -5.06 -18.23 -47.87
C GLN A 802 -5.02 -17.63 -46.47
N SER A 803 -5.84 -18.15 -45.56
CA SER A 803 -5.94 -17.63 -44.20
C SER A 803 -4.95 -18.29 -43.23
N GLY A 804 -4.44 -19.49 -43.54
CA GLY A 804 -3.61 -20.27 -42.61
C GLY A 804 -4.39 -20.76 -41.39
N ILE A 805 -5.72 -20.83 -41.46
CA ILE A 805 -6.59 -21.29 -40.39
C ILE A 805 -6.77 -22.79 -40.50
N TRP A 806 -6.31 -23.51 -39.47
CA TRP A 806 -6.68 -24.89 -39.25
C TRP A 806 -7.94 -24.93 -38.40
N PHE A 807 -9.04 -25.44 -38.94
CA PHE A 807 -10.33 -25.53 -38.26
C PHE A 807 -10.87 -26.95 -38.34
N GLY A 808 -10.80 -27.68 -37.22
CA GLY A 808 -11.05 -29.13 -37.19
C GLY A 808 -12.41 -29.55 -37.70
N LYS A 809 -13.47 -28.78 -37.41
CA LYS A 809 -14.82 -29.08 -37.90
C LYS A 809 -14.96 -28.94 -39.42
N ALA A 810 -14.36 -27.93 -40.04
CA ALA A 810 -14.38 -27.78 -41.50
C ALA A 810 -13.56 -28.87 -42.23
N LEU A 811 -12.58 -29.43 -41.53
CA LEU A 811 -11.76 -30.53 -42.04
C LEU A 811 -12.44 -31.90 -41.90
N ASP A 812 -13.49 -32.03 -41.08
CA ASP A 812 -14.30 -33.24 -40.96
C ASP A 812 -15.30 -33.31 -42.13
N PRO A 813 -15.27 -34.34 -43.00
CA PRO A 813 -16.23 -34.49 -44.10
C PRO A 813 -17.70 -34.46 -43.67
N ASP A 814 -18.00 -34.91 -42.45
CA ASP A 814 -19.36 -34.96 -41.92
C ASP A 814 -19.75 -33.69 -41.14
N HIS A 815 -18.78 -32.78 -40.90
CA HIS A 815 -18.92 -31.59 -40.06
C HIS A 815 -19.56 -31.90 -38.68
N THR A 816 -19.31 -33.08 -38.12
CA THR A 816 -19.88 -33.52 -36.84
C THR A 816 -18.87 -33.37 -35.71
N GLN A 817 -19.34 -33.06 -34.50
CA GLN A 817 -18.45 -33.14 -33.34
C GLN A 817 -18.10 -34.61 -33.08
N PRO A 818 -16.84 -34.93 -32.77
CA PRO A 818 -15.82 -34.05 -32.21
C PRO A 818 -15.01 -33.26 -33.28
N GLY A 819 -15.24 -33.46 -34.58
CA GLY A 819 -14.47 -32.83 -35.67
C GLY A 819 -13.12 -33.51 -35.88
N ASN A 820 -12.36 -33.09 -36.88
CA ASN A 820 -10.97 -33.52 -36.97
C ASN A 820 -10.13 -32.79 -35.92
N TYR A 821 -9.07 -33.43 -35.44
CA TYR A 821 -8.19 -32.93 -34.39
C TYR A 821 -6.78 -32.70 -34.93
N PRO A 822 -6.08 -31.64 -34.50
CA PRO A 822 -4.68 -31.51 -34.81
C PRO A 822 -3.96 -32.54 -33.93
N HIS A 823 -3.44 -33.61 -34.52
CA HIS A 823 -2.68 -34.63 -33.80
C HIS A 823 -1.34 -34.05 -33.30
N LEU A 824 -1.39 -33.33 -32.17
CA LEU A 824 -0.21 -32.80 -31.48
C LEU A 824 0.59 -33.90 -30.75
N GLU A 825 -0.04 -35.07 -30.55
CA GLU A 825 0.56 -36.32 -30.06
C GLU A 825 1.85 -36.72 -30.80
N LEU A 826 2.07 -36.26 -32.04
CA LEU A 826 3.31 -36.55 -32.78
C LEU A 826 4.58 -35.92 -32.15
N GLN A 827 4.43 -35.10 -31.11
CA GLN A 827 5.53 -34.59 -30.29
C GLN A 827 5.81 -35.44 -29.03
N ASP A 828 4.83 -36.22 -28.53
CA ASP A 828 4.97 -37.20 -27.44
C ASP A 828 3.89 -38.31 -27.57
N PRO A 829 4.07 -39.28 -28.49
CA PRO A 829 3.02 -40.22 -28.92
C PRO A 829 2.59 -41.24 -27.87
N TRP A 830 3.08 -41.09 -26.62
CA TRP A 830 2.83 -42.00 -25.51
C TRP A 830 2.11 -41.34 -24.34
N PHE A 831 1.71 -40.07 -24.45
CA PHE A 831 1.06 -39.34 -23.35
C PHE A 831 -0.19 -40.06 -22.82
N GLU A 832 -1.11 -40.47 -23.70
CA GLU A 832 -2.30 -41.26 -23.31
C GLU A 832 -1.98 -42.66 -22.78
N ASN A 833 -0.76 -43.15 -23.01
CA ASN A 833 -0.31 -44.47 -22.59
C ASN A 833 0.36 -44.44 -21.21
N ARG A 834 0.75 -43.28 -20.68
CA ARG A 834 1.44 -43.16 -19.36
C ARG A 834 0.56 -43.50 -18.17
N THR A 835 -0.76 -43.35 -18.30
CA THR A 835 -1.73 -43.66 -17.24
C THR A 835 -2.31 -45.07 -17.36
N ARG A 836 -1.98 -45.81 -18.43
CA ARG A 836 -2.45 -47.17 -18.66
C ARG A 836 -1.58 -48.16 -17.88
N SER A 837 -2.19 -49.24 -17.38
CA SER A 837 -1.43 -50.31 -16.72
C SER A 837 -0.51 -51.02 -17.71
N VAL A 838 0.57 -51.62 -17.20
CA VAL A 838 1.52 -52.39 -18.01
C VAL A 838 0.81 -53.53 -18.76
N GLU A 839 -0.17 -54.19 -18.16
CA GLU A 839 -0.94 -55.25 -18.82
C GLU A 839 -1.74 -54.73 -20.04
N SER A 840 -2.31 -53.53 -19.94
CA SER A 840 -3.07 -52.91 -21.04
C SER A 840 -2.16 -52.62 -22.24
N LEU A 841 -0.96 -52.07 -21.98
CA LEU A 841 0.03 -51.73 -23.00
C LEU A 841 0.56 -52.98 -23.73
N VAL A 842 0.92 -54.02 -22.97
CA VAL A 842 1.37 -55.32 -23.51
C VAL A 842 0.27 -55.96 -24.36
N SER A 843 -0.99 -55.91 -23.91
CA SER A 843 -2.10 -56.53 -24.68
C SER A 843 -2.36 -55.87 -26.04
N GLN A 844 -2.12 -54.57 -26.16
CA GLN A 844 -2.43 -53.79 -27.37
C GLN A 844 -1.24 -53.71 -28.33
N PHE A 845 -0.02 -53.68 -27.81
CA PHE A 845 1.16 -53.34 -28.62
C PHE A 845 2.25 -54.43 -28.63
N GLY A 846 2.14 -55.47 -27.81
CA GLY A 846 3.08 -56.59 -27.72
C GLY A 846 4.06 -56.45 -26.56
#